data_AF-A0A8J3YC36-F1
#
_entry.id   AF-A0A8J3YC36-F1
#
_cell.length_a   1.000
_cell.length_b   1.000
_cell.length_c   1.000
_cell.angle_alpha   90.00
_cell.angle_beta   90.00
_cell.angle_gamma   90.00
#
_symmetry.space_group_name_H-M   'P 1'
#
loop_
_entity.id
_entity.type
_entity.pdbx_description
1 polymer ?
#
loop_
_entity_poly.entity_id
_entity_poly.type
_entity_poly.pdbx_seq_one_letter_code
_entity_poly.pdbx_strand_id
1 'polypeptide(L)'
;MSAHRRPDRPAPATSRHDRRPDRRPAPRQAPRQAARQVPRQERRRDRTGHPMGGLYLTGRRRQRDSAIRLQRNILLAIAVVVLGVLAVAAPRVVGGLAPGGGGPGEERITLASVPDDQPALGLLYDGLEPARTDAPCAGSYQVVTRETCTHGPDLAPPGLSVARDVAPVTGPEPKPRNPAREAGGPPSDAAVIADQNGISLVPGRPALVPDAAPGDAAFVLGAHGVGCAGNGVNGNRVQVLYLYEFGEPSRYADYLGSFRAWAAGVDAIYDASAGETGGSRHVRYVTTAGCEVDVAEVQVPAGALGTFERSITALRKLGYNRTDRKYLMFADANRYCAIGTYVNDRRAGLGNRNNGGPSYGRVDAGCWSAQMAAHELTHNLGGVLRGAPNASVAGHCTDDYDLMCWRDSTETTVSVVCPERGHEQRLDCNHDDYFHTDPKPGSYLDRSWNVADSQFLFSGDGGPVDPAEPAAPIVSATSAAVATPSAAPDPLPQESGATGPDGPDAPPSELPEVPPAAEPSAPASAAAASTGRAEPVRAPAPSAPPQDRILEARNPTSTSAQLTWTAAPIGTRYAVEVDGRVIGATIATRARLVGLRPDTAYAVRVLLDTGRRAYTPKVEVRTGPAARPADDTWFVLENALTGGSADLYGARTADGTPIVLNRAEGGMQQQWKLTPAGAGEYLLFSRATGKCVVPLGNNPAPGQPLVQATCTPDDTSQHWSVVPTEHGFSLSTTVGGLVAGAGEQRFGGTRLLVLQDPDGSRHQSWAALPG
;
A
#
# COMPACT_ATOMS: atom_id res chain seq x y z
N MET A 1 -39.95 -14.65 -47.56
CA MET A 1 -41.20 -15.28 -47.11
C MET A 1 -40.85 -16.42 -46.17
N SER A 2 -41.50 -16.68 -45.04
CA SER A 2 -42.34 -15.83 -44.16
C SER A 2 -42.29 -16.42 -42.74
N ALA A 3 -42.51 -15.60 -41.70
CA ALA A 3 -42.16 -15.93 -40.31
C ALA A 3 -43.23 -16.72 -39.51
N HIS A 4 -42.87 -17.09 -38.28
CA HIS A 4 -43.62 -17.93 -37.33
C HIS A 4 -45.06 -17.47 -37.01
N ARG A 5 -45.85 -18.41 -36.47
CA ARG A 5 -47.11 -18.15 -35.74
C ARG A 5 -47.05 -18.58 -34.27
N ARG A 6 -47.73 -17.78 -33.45
CA ARG A 6 -48.24 -17.93 -32.06
C ARG A 6 -49.57 -18.75 -32.04
N PRO A 7 -50.28 -18.99 -30.90
CA PRO A 7 -49.88 -19.19 -29.48
C PRO A 7 -50.75 -20.24 -28.68
N ASP A 8 -50.54 -20.30 -27.34
CA ASP A 8 -51.52 -20.44 -26.21
C ASP A 8 -52.40 -21.69 -25.90
N ARG A 9 -52.33 -22.12 -24.62
CA ARG A 9 -53.38 -22.73 -23.72
C ARG A 9 -53.93 -24.17 -24.04
N PRO A 10 -54.66 -24.85 -23.11
CA PRO A 10 -54.56 -24.98 -21.63
C PRO A 10 -54.62 -26.47 -21.12
N ALA A 11 -54.92 -26.71 -19.83
CA ALA A 11 -55.11 -28.03 -19.14
C ALA A 11 -56.58 -28.59 -19.26
N PRO A 12 -57.08 -29.70 -18.61
CA PRO A 12 -56.53 -30.53 -17.50
C PRO A 12 -56.88 -32.07 -17.35
N ALA A 13 -56.24 -32.74 -16.35
CA ALA A 13 -56.77 -33.75 -15.37
C ALA A 13 -57.15 -35.25 -15.69
N THR A 14 -57.16 -36.06 -14.61
CA THR A 14 -57.62 -37.47 -14.38
C THR A 14 -56.70 -38.62 -14.85
N SER A 15 -56.66 -39.85 -14.27
CA SER A 15 -56.90 -40.44 -12.91
C SER A 15 -56.38 -41.93 -12.92
N ARG A 16 -56.35 -42.83 -11.90
CA ARG A 16 -56.82 -42.91 -10.48
C ARG A 16 -56.09 -44.10 -9.73
N HIS A 17 -56.44 -44.32 -8.45
CA HIS A 17 -56.36 -45.53 -7.58
C HIS A 17 -55.05 -45.88 -6.84
N ASP A 18 -55.06 -46.55 -5.68
CA ASP A 18 -55.94 -46.49 -4.48
C ASP A 18 -55.41 -47.38 -3.32
N ARG A 19 -55.30 -46.84 -2.10
CA ARG A 19 -55.62 -47.45 -0.77
C ARG A 19 -54.83 -46.84 0.41
N ARG A 20 -55.46 -46.89 1.60
CA ARG A 20 -55.11 -46.27 2.91
C ARG A 20 -55.82 -47.08 4.03
N PRO A 21 -55.79 -46.72 5.35
CA PRO A 21 -55.11 -45.60 6.05
C PRO A 21 -53.87 -46.14 6.84
N ASP A 22 -53.41 -45.72 8.03
CA ASP A 22 -53.77 -44.76 9.11
C ASP A 22 -52.49 -44.54 10.00
N ARG A 23 -52.36 -43.76 11.10
CA ARG A 23 -53.21 -42.81 11.87
C ARG A 23 -52.36 -41.65 12.45
N ARG A 24 -52.39 -41.45 13.78
CA ARG A 24 -51.82 -40.40 14.67
C ARG A 24 -51.88 -40.95 16.14
N PRO A 25 -51.31 -40.35 17.21
CA PRO A 25 -50.76 -38.99 17.38
C PRO A 25 -49.40 -38.89 18.13
N ALA A 26 -48.99 -37.67 18.52
CA ALA A 26 -47.97 -37.38 19.54
C ALA A 26 -48.65 -36.93 20.87
N PRO A 27 -48.00 -36.98 22.06
CA PRO A 27 -47.26 -35.79 22.54
C PRO A 27 -46.12 -36.00 23.60
N ARG A 28 -45.36 -34.90 23.83
CA ARG A 28 -44.69 -34.43 25.09
C ARG A 28 -43.46 -35.14 25.74
N GLN A 29 -42.47 -34.27 26.02
CA GLN A 29 -41.54 -34.21 27.18
C GLN A 29 -40.30 -35.12 27.26
N ALA A 30 -39.29 -34.65 28.01
CA ALA A 30 -37.90 -35.13 28.07
C ALA A 30 -37.55 -35.76 29.44
N PRO A 31 -36.34 -36.36 29.62
CA PRO A 31 -35.35 -35.67 30.48
C PRO A 31 -33.84 -35.91 30.21
N ARG A 32 -33.03 -34.98 30.73
CA ARG A 32 -31.68 -35.10 31.37
C ARG A 32 -30.53 -35.95 30.77
N GLN A 33 -29.39 -35.25 30.61
CA GLN A 33 -28.02 -35.56 31.09
C GLN A 33 -27.45 -37.00 30.98
N ALA A 34 -26.29 -37.12 30.32
CA ALA A 34 -25.24 -38.08 30.66
C ALA A 34 -23.86 -37.42 30.54
N ALA A 35 -23.00 -37.53 31.55
CA ALA A 35 -21.64 -36.99 31.55
C ALA A 35 -20.62 -38.05 31.07
N ARG A 36 -19.54 -37.62 30.39
CA ARG A 36 -18.37 -38.47 30.14
C ARG A 36 -17.34 -38.32 31.25
N GLN A 37 -16.88 -39.44 31.79
CA GLN A 37 -15.87 -39.48 32.86
C GLN A 37 -14.44 -39.58 32.31
N VAL A 38 -13.48 -39.10 33.10
CA VAL A 38 -12.04 -39.23 32.86
C VAL A 38 -11.53 -40.55 33.49
N PRO A 39 -10.73 -41.35 32.78
CA PRO A 39 -9.96 -42.44 33.40
C PRO A 39 -8.69 -41.89 34.06
N ARG A 40 -8.51 -42.16 35.35
CA ARG A 40 -7.29 -41.89 36.12
C ARG A 40 -6.73 -43.24 36.58
N GLN A 41 -5.43 -43.48 36.45
CA GLN A 41 -4.78 -44.65 37.06
C GLN A 41 -3.52 -44.26 37.84
N GLU A 42 -3.31 -44.97 38.94
CA GLU A 42 -2.18 -44.83 39.87
C GLU A 42 -1.45 -46.18 39.98
N ARG A 43 -0.12 -46.13 40.18
CA ARG A 43 0.70 -46.87 41.17
C ARG A 43 2.18 -46.57 40.88
N ARG A 44 2.99 -46.02 41.80
CA ARG A 44 3.49 -46.42 43.14
C ARG A 44 4.79 -47.26 43.09
N ARG A 45 5.70 -46.88 44.00
CA ARG A 45 7.14 -47.27 44.12
C ARG A 45 7.37 -48.66 44.68
N ASP A 46 8.56 -49.23 44.44
CA ASP A 46 9.53 -49.65 45.49
C ASP A 46 10.96 -49.81 44.89
N ARG A 47 12.04 -49.26 45.50
CA ARG A 47 13.05 -49.86 46.42
C ARG A 47 14.15 -50.73 45.75
N THR A 48 15.40 -50.27 45.53
CA THR A 48 16.58 -50.02 46.43
C THR A 48 17.58 -51.19 46.55
N GLY A 49 18.86 -50.96 46.24
CA GLY A 49 19.98 -51.90 46.50
C GLY A 49 21.40 -51.40 46.10
N HIS A 50 22.37 -51.63 46.99
CA HIS A 50 23.86 -51.46 46.92
C HIS A 50 24.44 -52.56 47.87
N PRO A 51 25.77 -52.84 48.04
CA PRO A 51 26.98 -52.00 47.84
C PRO A 51 28.25 -52.78 47.31
N MET A 52 29.46 -52.32 47.70
CA MET A 52 30.82 -52.92 47.60
C MET A 52 31.55 -52.81 46.23
N GLY A 53 32.88 -52.59 46.14
CA GLY A 53 33.86 -52.10 47.13
C GLY A 53 35.26 -52.77 47.06
N GLY A 54 36.35 -52.01 46.86
CA GLY A 54 37.74 -52.51 47.05
C GLY A 54 38.85 -51.73 46.30
N LEU A 55 39.95 -51.38 47.00
CA LEU A 55 41.14 -50.66 46.48
C LEU A 55 42.16 -51.61 45.79
N TYR A 56 43.08 -51.09 44.96
CA TYR A 56 44.51 -50.93 45.35
C TYR A 56 45.35 -50.04 44.37
N LEU A 57 46.46 -49.53 44.92
CA LEU A 57 47.45 -48.53 44.44
C LEU A 57 48.17 -48.89 43.11
N THR A 58 48.95 -48.05 42.39
CA THR A 58 49.72 -46.80 42.66
C THR A 58 49.85 -45.93 41.36
N GLY A 59 50.43 -44.69 41.40
CA GLY A 59 51.15 -44.18 40.21
C GLY A 59 51.30 -42.67 39.84
N ARG A 60 51.76 -41.76 40.73
CA ARG A 60 52.35 -40.41 40.42
C ARG A 60 51.50 -39.39 39.60
N ARG A 61 51.11 -38.23 40.16
CA ARG A 61 51.84 -36.91 40.18
C ARG A 61 52.15 -36.32 38.79
N ARG A 62 51.94 -35.01 38.52
CA ARG A 62 51.87 -33.83 39.43
C ARG A 62 51.16 -32.63 38.76
N GLN A 63 50.43 -31.81 39.55
CA GLN A 63 50.08 -30.42 39.18
C GLN A 63 51.27 -29.48 39.43
N ARG A 64 51.25 -28.29 38.80
CA ARG A 64 51.74 -27.04 39.42
C ARG A 64 51.19 -25.78 38.77
N ASP A 65 51.18 -24.73 39.56
CA ASP A 65 50.35 -23.52 39.42
C ASP A 65 51.13 -22.31 38.85
N SER A 66 50.40 -21.22 38.61
CA SER A 66 50.80 -19.79 38.73
C SER A 66 50.70 -18.93 37.46
N ALA A 67 50.44 -17.65 37.68
CA ALA A 67 50.05 -16.66 36.68
C ALA A 67 51.15 -15.58 36.43
N ILE A 68 50.72 -14.43 35.89
CA ILE A 68 51.44 -13.15 35.79
C ILE A 68 52.50 -13.07 34.66
N ARG A 69 52.19 -12.32 33.58
CA ARG A 69 52.77 -10.98 33.33
C ARG A 69 52.09 -10.20 32.19
N LEU A 70 51.78 -8.94 32.49
CA LEU A 70 51.49 -7.87 31.55
C LEU A 70 52.82 -7.28 31.04
N GLN A 71 52.88 -6.81 29.79
CA GLN A 71 53.96 -5.93 29.35
C GLN A 71 53.40 -4.77 28.52
N ARG A 72 53.93 -3.56 28.77
CA ARG A 72 53.36 -2.28 28.34
C ARG A 72 54.49 -1.39 27.84
N ASN A 73 54.43 -0.96 26.58
CA ASN A 73 55.39 -0.02 26.03
C ASN A 73 55.04 1.42 26.41
N ILE A 74 55.98 2.12 27.05
CA ILE A 74 55.97 3.57 27.26
C ILE A 74 57.42 4.04 27.12
N LEU A 75 57.64 5.15 26.39
CA LEU A 75 58.78 6.05 26.57
C LEU A 75 58.26 7.50 26.61
N LEU A 76 59.00 8.40 27.26
CA LEU A 76 58.52 9.72 27.67
C LEU A 76 59.29 10.91 27.04
N ALA A 77 58.50 11.93 26.66
CA ALA A 77 58.65 13.37 26.97
C ALA A 77 59.93 14.15 26.54
N ILE A 78 59.90 15.46 26.88
CA ILE A 78 60.81 16.59 26.59
C ILE A 78 60.32 17.43 25.38
N ALA A 79 60.17 18.78 25.43
CA ALA A 79 60.51 19.79 26.45
C ALA A 79 59.40 20.84 26.68
N VAL A 80 59.58 21.73 27.69
CA VAL A 80 58.82 22.97 27.91
C VAL A 80 59.79 24.13 28.17
N VAL A 81 59.66 25.25 27.45
CA VAL A 81 60.26 26.55 27.82
C VAL A 81 59.33 27.73 27.44
N VAL A 82 58.59 28.20 28.45
CA VAL A 82 58.50 29.60 28.92
C VAL A 82 58.59 30.76 27.89
N LEU A 83 57.55 31.60 27.88
CA LEU A 83 57.68 33.03 28.23
C LEU A 83 56.35 33.57 28.80
N GLY A 84 56.44 34.49 29.77
CA GLY A 84 55.28 35.11 30.41
C GLY A 84 55.67 36.38 31.17
N VAL A 85 54.73 37.33 31.29
CA VAL A 85 54.86 38.60 32.04
C VAL A 85 53.56 38.86 32.81
N LEU A 86 53.63 39.66 33.87
CA LEU A 86 52.69 39.66 35.00
C LEU A 86 51.48 40.60 34.88
N ALA A 87 50.38 40.09 35.42
CA ALA A 87 49.21 40.71 36.06
C ALA A 87 49.11 42.23 36.30
N VAL A 88 47.89 42.75 36.12
CA VAL A 88 47.16 43.63 37.07
C VAL A 88 45.71 43.11 37.18
N ALA A 89 44.97 43.46 38.24
CA ALA A 89 43.73 42.78 38.67
C ALA A 89 42.41 43.58 38.46
N ALA A 90 41.31 42.98 38.95
CA ALA A 90 39.93 43.47 39.13
C ALA A 90 38.91 43.18 37.98
N PRO A 91 37.61 42.95 38.31
CA PRO A 91 36.70 42.21 37.42
C PRO A 91 35.61 43.06 36.74
N ARG A 92 35.12 42.61 35.58
CA ARG A 92 33.79 42.96 35.05
C ARG A 92 33.08 41.77 34.39
N VAL A 93 31.75 41.83 34.41
CA VAL A 93 30.83 40.78 33.95
C VAL A 93 30.85 40.64 32.43
N VAL A 94 30.82 39.40 31.94
CA VAL A 94 30.43 39.06 30.57
C VAL A 94 29.24 38.11 30.64
N GLY A 95 28.09 38.55 30.14
CA GLY A 95 26.91 37.70 30.02
C GLY A 95 27.06 36.73 28.85
N GLY A 96 26.71 35.46 29.05
CA GLY A 96 26.69 34.47 27.97
C GLY A 96 25.48 34.66 27.07
N LEU A 97 25.69 34.60 25.75
CA LEU A 97 24.63 34.42 24.76
C LEU A 97 24.75 33.02 24.16
N ALA A 98 23.89 32.11 24.62
CA ALA A 98 23.54 30.89 23.91
C ALA A 98 22.12 31.09 23.32
N PRO A 99 21.83 30.62 22.09
CA PRO A 99 20.51 30.76 21.50
C PRO A 99 19.50 29.82 22.18
N GLY A 100 18.78 30.34 23.18
CA GLY A 100 17.62 29.69 23.76
C GLY A 100 16.38 29.87 22.89
N GLY A 101 15.62 28.79 22.68
CA GLY A 101 14.38 28.78 21.88
C GLY A 101 13.23 28.00 22.53
N GLY A 102 13.28 27.79 23.86
CA GLY A 102 12.20 27.17 24.64
C GLY A 102 11.64 28.17 25.64
N GLY A 103 10.32 28.35 25.64
CA GLY A 103 9.63 29.25 26.57
C GLY A 103 9.45 28.63 27.97
N PRO A 104 9.34 29.45 29.03
CA PRO A 104 9.03 28.95 30.37
C PRO A 104 7.56 28.53 30.44
N GLY A 105 7.28 27.26 30.16
CA GLY A 105 5.90 26.72 30.15
C GLY A 105 5.75 25.24 29.81
N GLU A 106 6.77 24.55 29.28
CA GLU A 106 6.72 23.10 29.08
C GLU A 106 6.86 22.33 30.40
N GLU A 107 5.75 22.21 31.12
CA GLU A 107 5.60 21.20 32.17
C GLU A 107 5.76 19.81 31.55
N ARG A 108 6.76 19.04 32.02
CA ARG A 108 7.10 17.73 31.47
C ARG A 108 6.15 16.66 32.01
N ILE A 109 4.91 16.65 31.51
CA ILE A 109 3.87 15.72 31.96
C ILE A 109 4.26 14.28 31.60
N THR A 110 4.86 13.54 32.52
CA THR A 110 5.17 12.11 32.38
C THR A 110 3.98 11.25 32.76
N LEU A 111 3.70 10.19 32.00
CA LEU A 111 2.96 9.05 32.51
C LEU A 111 3.81 8.41 33.63
N ALA A 112 3.39 8.61 34.89
CA ALA A 112 4.20 8.24 36.05
C ALA A 112 4.26 6.71 36.28
N SER A 113 3.25 5.99 35.81
CA SER A 113 3.14 4.53 35.90
C SER A 113 2.28 3.96 34.77
N VAL A 114 2.26 2.64 34.68
CA VAL A 114 1.26 1.89 33.92
C VAL A 114 0.05 1.63 34.85
N PRO A 115 -1.21 1.78 34.39
CA PRO A 115 -2.39 1.36 35.15
C PRO A 115 -2.49 -0.17 35.29
N ASP A 116 -3.30 -0.64 36.25
CA ASP A 116 -3.65 -2.06 36.34
C ASP A 116 -4.54 -2.50 35.16
N ASP A 117 -4.27 -3.70 34.63
CA ASP A 117 -5.06 -4.35 33.58
C ASP A 117 -6.54 -4.48 34.01
N GLN A 118 -7.45 -4.08 33.12
CA GLN A 118 -8.91 -4.28 33.26
C GLN A 118 -9.44 -5.03 32.02
N PRO A 119 -9.22 -6.36 31.91
CA PRO A 119 -9.50 -7.12 30.70
C PRO A 119 -10.97 -7.11 30.25
N ALA A 120 -11.91 -6.89 31.18
CA ALA A 120 -13.34 -6.80 30.87
C ALA A 120 -13.73 -5.50 30.12
N LEU A 121 -12.84 -4.51 30.09
CA LEU A 121 -13.04 -3.20 29.46
C LEU A 121 -12.20 -2.98 28.19
N GLY A 122 -11.24 -3.89 27.91
CA GLY A 122 -10.26 -3.76 26.83
C GLY A 122 -8.93 -3.11 27.24
N LEU A 123 -8.85 -2.58 28.46
CA LEU A 123 -7.65 -1.92 28.96
C LEU A 123 -6.59 -2.95 29.39
N LEU A 124 -5.66 -3.26 28.48
CA LEU A 124 -4.53 -4.15 28.72
C LEU A 124 -3.21 -3.44 28.40
N TYR A 125 -2.33 -3.36 29.38
CA TYR A 125 -1.04 -2.68 29.25
C TYR A 125 0.16 -3.65 29.26
N ASP A 126 -0.08 -4.97 29.28
CA ASP A 126 0.98 -5.98 29.13
C ASP A 126 1.79 -5.76 27.84
N GLY A 127 3.12 -5.72 27.98
CA GLY A 127 4.07 -5.36 26.91
C GLY A 127 4.30 -3.86 26.69
N LEU A 128 3.71 -2.97 27.52
CA LEU A 128 3.93 -1.52 27.48
C LEU A 128 4.75 -1.02 28.68
N GLU A 129 5.61 -0.02 28.46
CA GLU A 129 6.34 0.71 29.52
C GLU A 129 6.10 2.22 29.38
N PRO A 130 6.09 3.04 30.46
CA PRO A 130 6.03 4.49 30.32
C PRO A 130 7.34 5.02 29.73
N ALA A 131 7.26 5.84 28.68
CA ALA A 131 8.45 6.35 28.01
C ALA A 131 9.21 7.36 28.88
N ARG A 132 10.55 7.34 28.80
CA ARG A 132 11.42 8.31 29.47
C ARG A 132 11.23 9.72 28.90
N THR A 133 11.51 10.74 29.71
CA THR A 133 11.46 12.17 29.34
C THR A 133 12.45 12.59 28.25
N ASP A 134 13.41 11.74 27.91
CA ASP A 134 14.40 11.93 26.84
C ASP A 134 14.23 10.96 25.65
N ALA A 135 13.16 10.17 25.62
CA ALA A 135 12.88 9.21 24.54
C ALA A 135 12.02 9.80 23.41
N PRO A 136 12.06 9.23 22.18
CA PRO A 136 11.20 9.64 21.05
C PRO A 136 9.68 9.53 21.29
N CYS A 137 9.31 8.83 22.36
CA CYS A 137 7.95 8.58 22.85
C CYS A 137 7.61 9.36 24.14
N ALA A 138 8.41 10.36 24.54
CA ALA A 138 8.19 11.10 25.80
C ALA A 138 6.74 11.65 25.88
N GLY A 139 6.00 11.22 26.91
CA GLY A 139 4.56 11.48 27.03
C GLY A 139 3.64 10.39 26.47
N SER A 140 4.15 9.21 26.13
CA SER A 140 3.32 8.05 25.77
C SER A 140 3.88 6.77 26.41
N TYR A 141 3.24 5.64 26.17
CA TYR A 141 3.89 4.35 26.40
C TYR A 141 4.84 4.03 25.23
N GLN A 142 5.91 3.30 25.52
CA GLN A 142 6.80 2.71 24.53
C GLN A 142 6.46 1.23 24.33
N VAL A 143 6.46 0.79 23.07
CA VAL A 143 6.44 -0.62 22.68
C VAL A 143 7.89 -1.09 22.57
N VAL A 144 8.17 -2.39 22.81
CA VAL A 144 9.53 -2.93 23.08
C VAL A 144 10.65 -2.49 22.11
N THR A 145 10.36 -2.20 20.84
CA THR A 145 11.26 -1.41 19.99
C THR A 145 11.15 0.08 20.38
N ARG A 146 12.12 0.59 21.16
CA ARG A 146 12.16 1.92 21.86
C ARG A 146 11.90 3.21 21.05
N GLU A 147 11.52 3.09 19.79
CA GLU A 147 11.16 4.17 18.85
C GLU A 147 9.68 4.07 18.40
N THR A 148 8.97 3.03 18.85
CA THR A 148 7.54 2.80 18.57
C THR A 148 6.73 3.14 19.80
N CYS A 149 5.79 4.08 19.63
CA CYS A 149 5.10 4.79 20.70
C CYS A 149 3.59 4.51 20.60
N THR A 150 2.86 4.45 21.72
CA THR A 150 1.39 4.26 21.76
C THR A 150 0.77 5.08 22.90
N HIS A 151 -0.45 5.58 22.68
CA HIS A 151 -1.22 6.37 23.64
C HIS A 151 -1.70 5.49 24.82
N GLY A 152 -2.22 4.30 24.49
CA GLY A 152 -2.70 3.30 25.43
C GLY A 152 -3.69 2.35 24.76
N PRO A 153 -4.31 1.44 25.53
CA PRO A 153 -5.48 0.67 25.11
C PRO A 153 -6.79 1.43 25.37
N ASP A 154 -7.78 1.24 24.52
CA ASP A 154 -9.01 2.04 24.55
C ASP A 154 -10.20 1.35 25.21
N LEU A 155 -11.08 2.14 25.82
CA LEU A 155 -12.35 1.66 26.34
C LEU A 155 -13.32 1.28 25.21
N ALA A 156 -14.08 0.20 25.43
CA ALA A 156 -15.21 -0.11 24.56
C ALA A 156 -16.29 0.98 24.60
N PRO A 157 -16.65 1.61 23.47
CA PRO A 157 -17.68 2.64 23.43
C PRO A 157 -19.09 2.03 23.62
N PRO A 158 -20.11 2.85 23.97
CA PRO A 158 -21.45 2.37 24.24
C PRO A 158 -22.03 1.46 23.14
N GLY A 159 -22.36 0.22 23.51
CA GLY A 159 -22.92 -0.80 22.61
C GLY A 159 -21.92 -1.88 22.18
N LEU A 160 -20.65 -1.53 22.03
CA LEU A 160 -19.57 -2.50 21.76
C LEU A 160 -19.11 -3.17 23.06
N SER A 161 -18.33 -4.25 22.96
CA SER A 161 -17.77 -4.94 24.13
C SER A 161 -16.73 -5.96 23.73
N VAL A 162 -15.53 -5.87 24.31
CA VAL A 162 -14.42 -6.82 24.12
C VAL A 162 -14.78 -8.28 24.47
N ALA A 163 -15.87 -8.51 25.20
CA ALA A 163 -16.35 -9.84 25.56
C ALA A 163 -17.38 -10.43 24.55
N ARG A 164 -17.68 -9.73 23.45
CA ARG A 164 -18.73 -10.12 22.49
C ARG A 164 -18.46 -9.56 21.09
N ASP A 165 -17.95 -10.42 20.23
CA ASP A 165 -17.74 -10.21 18.79
C ASP A 165 -18.87 -9.42 18.11
N VAL A 166 -18.48 -8.45 17.29
CA VAL A 166 -19.40 -7.70 16.42
C VAL A 166 -19.82 -8.60 15.25
N ALA A 167 -21.13 -8.68 14.98
CA ALA A 167 -21.68 -9.43 13.85
C ALA A 167 -21.32 -8.76 12.50
N PRO A 168 -21.16 -9.52 11.40
CA PRO A 168 -20.85 -8.94 10.10
C PRO A 168 -22.01 -8.04 9.62
N VAL A 169 -21.66 -6.88 9.07
CA VAL A 169 -22.61 -5.89 8.54
C VAL A 169 -22.94 -6.14 7.06
N THR A 170 -22.31 -7.13 6.44
CA THR A 170 -22.55 -7.61 5.07
C THR A 170 -22.91 -9.09 5.04
N GLY A 171 -23.32 -9.59 3.86
CA GLY A 171 -23.25 -11.03 3.59
C GLY A 171 -21.79 -11.53 3.59
N PRO A 172 -21.58 -12.85 3.78
CA PRO A 172 -20.28 -13.48 3.65
C PRO A 172 -19.90 -13.68 2.18
N GLU A 173 -18.61 -13.60 1.88
CA GLU A 173 -18.03 -13.88 0.56
C GLU A 173 -17.84 -15.39 0.32
N PRO A 174 -17.77 -15.85 -0.94
CA PRO A 174 -17.53 -17.25 -1.26
C PRO A 174 -16.19 -17.75 -0.70
N LYS A 175 -16.25 -18.69 0.25
CA LYS A 175 -15.06 -19.29 0.86
C LYS A 175 -14.17 -19.96 -0.19
N PRO A 176 -12.83 -19.76 -0.15
CA PRO A 176 -11.91 -20.39 -1.09
C PRO A 176 -12.09 -21.90 -1.15
N ARG A 177 -12.18 -22.46 -2.36
CA ARG A 177 -12.15 -23.91 -2.56
C ARG A 177 -10.71 -24.40 -2.43
N ASN A 178 -10.51 -25.58 -1.86
CA ASN A 178 -9.19 -26.20 -1.81
C ASN A 178 -8.57 -26.30 -3.22
N PRO A 179 -7.25 -26.10 -3.37
CA PRO A 179 -6.54 -26.32 -4.63
C PRO A 179 -6.83 -27.72 -5.19
N ALA A 180 -7.08 -27.82 -6.49
CA ALA A 180 -7.32 -29.07 -7.20
C ALA A 180 -6.68 -29.02 -8.59
N ARG A 181 -6.43 -30.18 -9.21
CA ARG A 181 -5.85 -30.23 -10.55
C ARG A 181 -6.79 -29.60 -11.59
N GLU A 182 -6.29 -28.62 -12.32
CA GLU A 182 -6.97 -28.02 -13.46
C GLU A 182 -7.08 -29.03 -14.62
N ALA A 183 -8.21 -28.99 -15.34
CA ALA A 183 -8.50 -29.90 -16.46
C ALA A 183 -8.43 -29.21 -17.83
N GLY A 184 -8.20 -27.89 -17.87
CA GLY A 184 -7.96 -27.12 -19.08
C GLY A 184 -6.49 -26.99 -19.43
N GLY A 185 -6.20 -26.30 -20.54
CA GLY A 185 -4.86 -25.76 -20.81
C GLY A 185 -4.61 -24.46 -20.00
N PRO A 186 -3.40 -23.88 -20.10
CA PRO A 186 -3.05 -22.64 -19.41
C PRO A 186 -3.92 -21.46 -19.86
N PRO A 187 -4.12 -20.43 -19.01
CA PRO A 187 -4.80 -19.20 -19.40
C PRO A 187 -4.01 -18.44 -20.47
N SER A 188 -4.70 -17.64 -21.28
CA SER A 188 -3.99 -16.67 -22.12
C SER A 188 -3.44 -15.51 -21.29
N ASP A 189 -2.30 -14.93 -21.71
CA ASP A 189 -1.77 -13.69 -21.12
C ASP A 189 -2.85 -12.57 -21.00
N ALA A 190 -3.77 -12.49 -21.97
CA ALA A 190 -4.86 -11.53 -21.95
C ALA A 190 -5.88 -11.80 -20.83
N ALA A 191 -6.15 -13.07 -20.52
CA ALA A 191 -7.01 -13.47 -19.41
C ALA A 191 -6.33 -13.25 -18.04
N VAL A 192 -5.02 -13.49 -17.95
CA VAL A 192 -4.26 -13.25 -16.71
C VAL A 192 -4.14 -11.75 -16.41
N ILE A 193 -3.87 -10.90 -17.40
CA ILE A 193 -3.70 -9.46 -17.15
C ILE A 193 -5.03 -8.69 -16.96
N ALA A 194 -6.15 -9.25 -17.43
CA ALA A 194 -7.49 -8.69 -17.18
C ALA A 194 -7.81 -8.59 -15.67
N ASP A 195 -7.27 -9.49 -14.84
CA ASP A 195 -7.35 -9.43 -13.37
C ASP A 195 -6.83 -8.11 -12.76
N GLN A 196 -5.90 -7.44 -13.45
CA GLN A 196 -5.33 -6.14 -13.04
C GLN A 196 -6.01 -4.96 -13.76
N ASN A 197 -7.22 -5.15 -14.32
CA ASN A 197 -7.85 -4.23 -15.29
C ASN A 197 -6.94 -3.93 -16.50
N GLY A 198 -6.03 -4.84 -16.82
CA GLY A 198 -5.10 -4.71 -17.93
C GLY A 198 -5.72 -5.02 -19.29
N ILE A 199 -5.15 -4.37 -20.31
CA ILE A 199 -5.65 -4.37 -21.68
C ILE A 199 -4.57 -4.95 -22.59
N SER A 200 -4.90 -6.04 -23.29
CA SER A 200 -4.04 -6.64 -24.31
C SER A 200 -4.85 -6.87 -25.59
N LEU A 201 -4.78 -5.92 -26.52
CA LEU A 201 -5.49 -5.99 -27.81
C LEU A 201 -4.76 -6.81 -28.88
N VAL A 202 -3.51 -7.22 -28.63
CA VAL A 202 -2.68 -7.95 -29.60
C VAL A 202 -1.94 -9.10 -28.90
N PRO A 203 -2.27 -10.37 -29.19
CA PRO A 203 -1.57 -11.53 -28.63
C PRO A 203 -0.05 -11.46 -28.83
N GLY A 204 0.71 -11.96 -27.85
CA GLY A 204 2.18 -11.93 -27.84
C GLY A 204 2.80 -10.55 -27.62
N ARG A 205 2.06 -9.44 -27.70
CA ARG A 205 2.58 -8.09 -27.42
C ARG A 205 2.43 -7.69 -25.95
N PRO A 206 3.20 -6.67 -25.47
CA PRO A 206 3.02 -6.07 -24.15
C PRO A 206 1.59 -5.59 -23.90
N ALA A 207 1.16 -5.63 -22.65
CA ALA A 207 -0.15 -5.17 -22.22
C ALA A 207 -0.07 -3.80 -21.52
N LEU A 208 -1.18 -3.08 -21.51
CA LEU A 208 -1.34 -1.79 -20.84
C LEU A 208 -2.20 -1.95 -19.59
N VAL A 209 -1.68 -1.63 -18.41
CA VAL A 209 -2.43 -1.59 -17.15
C VAL A 209 -2.66 -0.12 -16.77
N PRO A 210 -3.86 0.45 -16.97
CA PRO A 210 -4.15 1.83 -16.56
C PRO A 210 -4.06 2.02 -15.04
N ASP A 211 -3.81 3.26 -14.60
CA ASP A 211 -4.10 3.66 -13.21
C ASP A 211 -5.61 3.55 -12.91
N ALA A 212 -5.97 3.33 -11.64
CA ALA A 212 -7.36 3.25 -11.20
C ALA A 212 -8.07 4.63 -11.30
N ALA A 213 -7.31 5.72 -11.18
CA ALA A 213 -7.79 7.09 -11.38
C ALA A 213 -7.65 7.53 -12.86
N PRO A 214 -8.77 7.81 -13.58
CA PRO A 214 -8.77 8.26 -14.96
C PRO A 214 -8.56 9.77 -15.13
N GLY A 215 -8.05 10.19 -16.29
CA GLY A 215 -7.77 11.60 -16.61
C GLY A 215 -6.73 12.25 -15.68
N ASP A 216 -6.78 13.58 -15.56
CA ASP A 216 -5.99 14.34 -14.60
C ASP A 216 -6.42 14.12 -13.14
N ALA A 217 -7.57 13.48 -12.90
CA ALA A 217 -8.09 13.28 -11.56
C ALA A 217 -7.06 12.47 -10.73
N ALA A 218 -6.70 13.01 -9.56
CA ALA A 218 -5.79 12.30 -8.66
C ALA A 218 -6.44 11.08 -8.02
N PHE A 219 -7.78 11.04 -7.95
CA PHE A 219 -8.57 9.91 -7.46
C PHE A 219 -9.93 9.80 -8.18
N VAL A 220 -10.64 8.69 -7.94
CA VAL A 220 -12.10 8.53 -8.15
C VAL A 220 -12.71 7.75 -6.98
N LEU A 221 -13.96 8.02 -6.63
CA LEU A 221 -14.71 7.21 -5.67
C LEU A 221 -15.15 5.88 -6.30
N GLY A 222 -14.82 4.77 -5.65
CA GLY A 222 -15.20 3.42 -6.06
C GLY A 222 -16.63 3.05 -5.71
N ALA A 223 -17.03 1.82 -6.05
CA ALA A 223 -18.39 1.30 -5.83
C ALA A 223 -18.85 1.25 -4.36
N HIS A 224 -17.93 1.45 -3.42
CA HIS A 224 -18.16 1.49 -1.97
C HIS A 224 -17.83 2.85 -1.34
N GLY A 225 -17.72 3.92 -2.12
CA GLY A 225 -17.51 5.29 -1.62
C GLY A 225 -16.07 5.65 -1.22
N VAL A 226 -15.13 4.70 -1.24
CA VAL A 226 -13.70 4.95 -0.98
C VAL A 226 -13.01 5.52 -2.22
N GLY A 227 -12.16 6.55 -2.05
CA GLY A 227 -11.40 7.14 -3.15
C GLY A 227 -10.09 6.42 -3.49
N CYS A 228 -9.89 6.11 -4.77
CA CYS A 228 -8.74 5.35 -5.28
C CYS A 228 -7.73 6.27 -5.98
N ALA A 229 -6.58 6.53 -5.34
CA ALA A 229 -5.57 7.46 -5.86
C ALA A 229 -4.46 6.76 -6.67
N GLY A 230 -4.20 7.27 -7.88
CA GLY A 230 -3.16 6.75 -8.80
C GLY A 230 -3.37 5.27 -9.17
N ASN A 231 -2.31 4.46 -9.02
CA ASN A 231 -2.36 3.00 -9.22
C ASN A 231 -2.96 2.21 -8.02
N GLY A 232 -3.48 2.89 -7.00
CA GLY A 232 -4.01 2.26 -5.78
C GLY A 232 -2.99 1.71 -4.79
N VAL A 233 -1.68 1.77 -5.09
CA VAL A 233 -0.65 1.03 -4.33
C VAL A 233 0.55 1.88 -3.89
N ASN A 234 0.99 2.85 -4.71
CA ASN A 234 2.30 3.50 -4.55
C ASN A 234 2.27 4.77 -3.69
N GLY A 235 3.31 4.95 -2.88
CA GLY A 235 3.43 6.06 -1.93
C GLY A 235 2.61 5.83 -0.66
N ASN A 236 2.47 6.86 0.16
CA ASN A 236 1.77 6.81 1.45
C ASN A 236 0.35 6.24 1.28
N ARG A 237 0.07 5.12 1.96
CA ARG A 237 -1.24 4.46 1.98
C ARG A 237 -1.60 3.86 3.34
N VAL A 238 -2.90 3.82 3.64
CA VAL A 238 -3.48 2.98 4.70
C VAL A 238 -3.69 1.58 4.13
N GLN A 239 -3.06 0.56 4.70
CA GLN A 239 -3.22 -0.83 4.28
C GLN A 239 -4.05 -1.57 5.33
N VAL A 240 -5.20 -2.12 4.94
CA VAL A 240 -6.10 -2.83 5.85
C VAL A 240 -5.65 -4.28 5.95
N LEU A 241 -5.51 -4.78 7.17
CA LEU A 241 -5.14 -6.15 7.48
C LEU A 241 -6.26 -6.82 8.27
N TYR A 242 -6.57 -8.08 7.95
CA TYR A 242 -7.28 -8.99 8.85
C TYR A 242 -6.28 -9.97 9.44
N LEU A 243 -6.12 -9.98 10.77
CA LEU A 243 -5.13 -10.80 11.47
C LEU A 243 -5.81 -11.94 12.20
N TYR A 244 -5.31 -13.17 12.09
CA TYR A 244 -5.78 -14.31 12.89
C TYR A 244 -4.64 -15.25 13.27
N GLU A 245 -4.79 -15.99 14.37
CA GLU A 245 -3.70 -16.83 14.88
C GLU A 245 -3.59 -18.21 14.21
N PHE A 246 -2.38 -18.76 14.17
CA PHE A 246 -2.14 -20.15 13.79
C PHE A 246 -2.80 -21.10 14.79
N GLY A 247 -3.61 -22.03 14.27
CA GLY A 247 -4.43 -22.96 15.03
C GLY A 247 -5.92 -22.66 14.90
N GLU A 248 -6.27 -21.38 14.72
CA GLU A 248 -7.66 -20.92 14.63
C GLU A 248 -8.18 -20.88 13.18
N PRO A 249 -9.51 -21.08 12.97
CA PRO A 249 -10.12 -20.99 11.66
C PRO A 249 -10.30 -19.52 11.24
N SER A 250 -9.79 -19.16 10.06
CA SER A 250 -10.00 -17.83 9.48
C SER A 250 -11.48 -17.51 9.26
N ARG A 251 -11.90 -16.33 9.72
CA ARG A 251 -13.20 -15.72 9.47
C ARG A 251 -13.18 -14.71 8.32
N TYR A 252 -12.04 -14.56 7.62
CA TYR A 252 -11.82 -13.56 6.57
C TYR A 252 -12.97 -13.47 5.56
N ALA A 253 -13.37 -14.60 4.97
CA ALA A 253 -14.46 -14.64 4.00
C ALA A 253 -15.84 -14.31 4.60
N ASP A 254 -16.07 -14.54 5.90
CA ASP A 254 -17.32 -14.18 6.56
C ASP A 254 -17.44 -12.67 6.83
N TYR A 255 -16.30 -11.94 6.82
CA TYR A 255 -16.22 -10.52 7.17
C TYR A 255 -15.60 -9.60 6.10
N LEU A 256 -15.09 -10.10 4.96
CA LEU A 256 -14.40 -9.28 3.95
C LEU A 256 -15.24 -8.07 3.48
N GLY A 257 -16.51 -8.28 3.15
CA GLY A 257 -17.43 -7.18 2.83
C GLY A 257 -17.63 -6.19 3.99
N SER A 258 -17.54 -6.67 5.23
CA SER A 258 -17.68 -5.86 6.45
C SER A 258 -16.42 -5.04 6.75
N PHE A 259 -15.21 -5.60 6.60
CA PHE A 259 -13.96 -4.84 6.68
C PHE A 259 -13.92 -3.72 5.63
N ARG A 260 -14.41 -3.99 4.42
CA ARG A 260 -14.56 -3.00 3.34
C ARG A 260 -15.61 -1.93 3.67
N ALA A 261 -16.76 -2.33 4.23
CA ALA A 261 -17.81 -1.40 4.66
C ALA A 261 -17.35 -0.51 5.84
N TRP A 262 -16.58 -1.05 6.79
CA TRP A 262 -16.00 -0.26 7.88
C TRP A 262 -14.91 0.70 7.37
N ALA A 263 -14.04 0.28 6.44
CA ALA A 263 -13.08 1.18 5.80
C ALA A 263 -13.77 2.31 4.99
N ALA A 264 -14.88 2.03 4.31
CA ALA A 264 -15.72 3.06 3.71
C ALA A 264 -16.36 4.00 4.74
N GLY A 265 -16.76 3.48 5.90
CA GLY A 265 -17.24 4.30 7.02
C GLY A 265 -16.16 5.21 7.62
N VAL A 266 -14.90 4.75 7.68
CA VAL A 266 -13.75 5.57 8.09
C VAL A 266 -13.54 6.72 7.11
N ASP A 267 -13.54 6.45 5.80
CA ASP A 267 -13.43 7.49 4.76
C ASP A 267 -14.53 8.54 4.89
N ALA A 268 -15.78 8.10 5.09
CA ALA A 268 -16.94 8.98 5.29
C ALA A 268 -16.87 9.82 6.58
N ILE A 269 -16.23 9.34 7.65
CA ILE A 269 -15.99 10.15 8.87
C ILE A 269 -15.00 11.28 8.58
N TYR A 270 -13.91 10.98 7.87
CA TYR A 270 -12.90 11.97 7.49
C TYR A 270 -13.49 13.05 6.55
N ASP A 271 -14.27 12.64 5.54
CA ASP A 271 -14.83 13.58 4.56
C ASP A 271 -15.97 14.42 5.15
N ALA A 272 -16.82 13.84 6.01
CA ALA A 272 -17.86 14.60 6.70
C ALA A 272 -17.30 15.65 7.68
N SER A 273 -16.23 15.29 8.41
CA SER A 273 -15.53 16.24 9.30
C SER A 273 -14.81 17.34 8.51
N ALA A 274 -14.30 17.00 7.31
CA ALA A 274 -13.72 17.98 6.40
C ALA A 274 -14.79 18.97 5.87
N GLY A 275 -15.99 18.48 5.57
CA GLY A 275 -17.13 19.29 5.13
C GLY A 275 -17.59 20.33 6.16
N GLU A 276 -17.47 20.03 7.46
CA GLU A 276 -17.80 20.99 8.55
C GLU A 276 -16.84 22.19 8.58
N THR A 277 -15.61 22.02 8.10
CA THR A 277 -14.63 23.11 7.89
C THR A 277 -14.57 23.63 6.44
N GLY A 278 -15.53 23.24 5.58
CA GLY A 278 -15.68 23.73 4.21
C GLY A 278 -14.84 22.99 3.15
N GLY A 279 -14.12 21.93 3.53
CA GLY A 279 -13.27 21.14 2.65
C GLY A 279 -13.81 19.74 2.36
N SER A 280 -12.91 18.88 1.91
CA SER A 280 -13.12 17.44 1.71
C SER A 280 -11.78 16.72 1.97
N ARG A 281 -11.82 15.51 2.53
CA ARG A 281 -10.65 14.67 2.85
C ARG A 281 -11.03 13.19 2.82
N HIS A 282 -10.48 12.44 1.87
CA HIS A 282 -10.64 11.00 1.76
C HIS A 282 -9.39 10.26 2.23
N VAL A 283 -9.55 9.01 2.67
CA VAL A 283 -8.47 8.17 3.21
C VAL A 283 -7.80 7.39 2.08
N ARG A 284 -6.47 7.50 2.01
CA ARG A 284 -5.67 6.94 0.91
C ARG A 284 -5.40 5.46 1.13
N TYR A 285 -6.41 4.63 0.92
CA TYR A 285 -6.29 3.18 1.06
C TYR A 285 -5.42 2.52 -0.01
N VAL A 286 -4.78 1.39 0.34
CA VAL A 286 -4.35 0.42 -0.67
C VAL A 286 -5.60 -0.18 -1.30
N THR A 287 -5.69 -0.17 -2.63
CA THR A 287 -6.87 -0.64 -3.35
C THR A 287 -6.55 -1.70 -4.39
N THR A 288 -7.53 -2.55 -4.68
CA THR A 288 -7.53 -3.45 -5.83
C THR A 288 -7.57 -2.64 -7.14
N ALA A 289 -7.24 -3.27 -8.27
CA ALA A 289 -7.37 -2.65 -9.58
C ALA A 289 -8.82 -2.23 -9.91
N GLY A 290 -9.81 -2.91 -9.29
CA GLY A 290 -11.24 -2.61 -9.40
C GLY A 290 -11.71 -1.41 -8.56
N CYS A 291 -10.81 -0.69 -7.89
CA CYS A 291 -11.13 0.42 -6.99
C CYS A 291 -12.01 0.00 -5.80
N GLU A 292 -11.56 -1.05 -5.10
CA GLU A 292 -12.06 -1.50 -3.80
C GLU A 292 -10.91 -1.53 -2.80
N VAL A 293 -11.17 -1.42 -1.49
CA VAL A 293 -10.12 -1.59 -0.47
C VAL A 293 -9.50 -2.99 -0.53
N ASP A 294 -8.17 -3.03 -0.56
CA ASP A 294 -7.35 -4.23 -0.42
C ASP A 294 -7.25 -4.59 1.07
N VAL A 295 -7.76 -5.76 1.45
CA VAL A 295 -7.76 -6.25 2.84
C VAL A 295 -6.90 -7.51 2.87
N ALA A 296 -5.67 -7.41 3.37
CA ALA A 296 -4.77 -8.56 3.40
C ALA A 296 -5.16 -9.53 4.53
N GLU A 297 -5.44 -10.79 4.19
CA GLU A 297 -5.58 -11.88 5.16
C GLU A 297 -4.19 -12.32 5.64
N VAL A 298 -3.91 -12.23 6.95
CA VAL A 298 -2.60 -12.55 7.52
C VAL A 298 -2.71 -13.53 8.67
N GLN A 299 -2.13 -14.72 8.52
CA GLN A 299 -1.94 -15.64 9.64
C GLN A 299 -0.69 -15.25 10.44
N VAL A 300 -0.88 -14.95 11.73
CA VAL A 300 0.21 -14.69 12.69
C VAL A 300 0.43 -15.92 13.59
N PRO A 301 1.59 -16.06 14.27
CA PRO A 301 1.82 -17.16 15.21
C PRO A 301 0.80 -17.20 16.36
N ALA A 302 0.61 -18.38 16.97
CA ALA A 302 -0.22 -18.51 18.18
C ALA A 302 0.34 -17.64 19.33
N GLY A 303 -0.54 -16.92 20.02
CA GLY A 303 -0.22 -15.93 21.04
C GLY A 303 0.34 -14.60 20.54
N ALA A 304 0.34 -14.33 19.23
CA ALA A 304 0.80 -13.06 18.65
C ALA A 304 -0.21 -11.91 18.78
N LEU A 305 -1.51 -12.21 18.88
CA LEU A 305 -2.56 -11.25 19.18
C LEU A 305 -2.76 -11.04 20.70
N GLY A 306 -2.00 -11.74 21.54
CA GLY A 306 -2.08 -11.63 23.00
C GLY A 306 -1.80 -10.23 23.56
N THR A 307 -0.87 -9.50 22.93
CA THR A 307 -0.52 -8.08 23.21
C THR A 307 -0.22 -7.33 21.90
N PHE A 308 -0.29 -6.00 21.92
CA PHE A 308 0.03 -5.13 20.78
C PHE A 308 1.51 -5.27 20.33
N GLU A 309 2.42 -5.38 21.30
CA GLU A 309 3.86 -5.61 21.09
C GLU A 309 4.14 -6.87 20.26
N ARG A 310 3.47 -7.98 20.58
CA ARG A 310 3.60 -9.24 19.83
C ARG A 310 2.98 -9.16 18.44
N SER A 311 1.89 -8.41 18.28
CA SER A 311 1.22 -8.22 16.99
C SER A 311 2.13 -7.45 16.03
N ILE A 312 2.71 -6.33 16.49
CA ILE A 312 3.68 -5.54 15.72
C ILE A 312 4.94 -6.37 15.42
N THR A 313 5.45 -7.14 16.37
CA THR A 313 6.63 -7.99 16.17
C THR A 313 6.38 -9.09 15.13
N ALA A 314 5.22 -9.74 15.15
CA ALA A 314 4.83 -10.73 14.14
C ALA A 314 4.69 -10.11 12.73
N LEU A 315 4.02 -8.96 12.64
CA LEU A 315 3.82 -8.24 11.38
C LEU A 315 5.13 -7.70 10.79
N ARG A 316 6.00 -7.10 11.61
CA ARG A 316 7.33 -6.65 11.17
C ARG A 316 8.20 -7.82 10.70
N LYS A 317 8.11 -8.98 11.35
CA LYS A 317 8.77 -10.21 10.87
C LYS A 317 8.24 -10.63 9.50
N LEU A 318 6.93 -10.55 9.25
CA LEU A 318 6.34 -10.86 7.95
C LEU A 318 6.59 -9.79 6.87
N GLY A 319 7.17 -8.64 7.21
CA GLY A 319 7.50 -7.56 6.25
C GLY A 319 6.47 -6.42 6.19
N TYR A 320 5.47 -6.41 7.06
CA TYR A 320 4.56 -5.28 7.26
C TYR A 320 5.27 -4.19 8.10
N ASN A 321 6.31 -3.59 7.52
CA ASN A 321 7.24 -2.65 8.15
C ASN A 321 7.59 -1.43 7.29
N ARG A 322 6.99 -1.29 6.10
CA ARG A 322 7.20 -0.16 5.18
C ARG A 322 6.91 1.20 5.83
N THR A 323 7.73 2.20 5.51
CA THR A 323 7.58 3.57 6.03
C THR A 323 6.50 4.39 5.32
N ASP A 324 6.04 3.98 4.14
CA ASP A 324 4.91 4.57 3.40
C ASP A 324 3.55 3.93 3.77
N ARG A 325 3.43 3.40 4.99
CA ARG A 325 2.25 2.64 5.45
C ARG A 325 1.78 3.00 6.86
N LYS A 326 0.45 3.12 6.97
CA LYS A 326 -0.32 2.91 8.21
C LYS A 326 -1.01 1.55 8.08
N TYR A 327 -0.82 0.64 9.02
CA TYR A 327 -1.48 -0.67 9.01
C TYR A 327 -2.71 -0.63 9.91
N LEU A 328 -3.89 -0.70 9.31
CA LEU A 328 -5.17 -0.69 10.01
C LEU A 328 -5.66 -2.13 10.17
N MET A 329 -5.66 -2.63 11.40
CA MET A 329 -5.66 -4.06 11.70
C MET A 329 -6.95 -4.49 12.38
N PHE A 330 -7.83 -5.18 11.66
CA PHE A 330 -8.95 -5.91 12.25
C PHE A 330 -8.41 -7.24 12.77
N ALA A 331 -8.13 -7.29 14.08
CA ALA A 331 -7.53 -8.46 14.73
C ALA A 331 -8.62 -9.41 15.25
N ASP A 332 -8.49 -10.69 14.90
CA ASP A 332 -9.38 -11.78 15.36
C ASP A 332 -8.97 -12.22 16.78
N ALA A 333 -9.23 -11.31 17.71
CA ALA A 333 -8.92 -11.42 19.12
C ALA A 333 -9.90 -10.61 19.95
N ASN A 334 -9.98 -10.93 21.24
CA ASN A 334 -10.83 -10.28 22.24
C ASN A 334 -9.96 -9.92 23.46
N ARG A 335 -9.00 -9.01 23.25
CA ARG A 335 -8.02 -8.53 24.22
C ARG A 335 -8.21 -7.04 24.47
N TYR A 336 -8.19 -6.26 23.40
CA TYR A 336 -8.40 -4.82 23.39
C TYR A 336 -9.85 -4.48 23.01
N CYS A 337 -10.25 -3.22 23.11
CA CYS A 337 -11.23 -2.69 22.16
C CYS A 337 -10.47 -2.20 20.92
N ALA A 338 -9.59 -1.24 21.15
CA ALA A 338 -8.60 -0.78 20.20
C ALA A 338 -7.26 -0.42 20.90
N ILE A 339 -6.23 -0.14 20.11
CA ILE A 339 -4.92 0.39 20.53
C ILE A 339 -4.09 0.83 19.30
N GLY A 340 -3.52 2.04 19.35
CA GLY A 340 -2.87 2.69 18.22
C GLY A 340 -1.45 3.17 18.51
N THR A 341 -0.60 3.20 17.47
CA THR A 341 0.67 3.91 17.54
C THR A 341 0.45 5.42 17.48
N TYR A 342 1.09 6.16 18.38
CA TYR A 342 0.89 7.59 18.60
C TYR A 342 2.23 8.33 18.60
N VAL A 343 2.45 9.23 17.64
CA VAL A 343 3.74 9.92 17.49
C VAL A 343 3.59 11.41 17.78
N ASN A 344 3.93 11.80 19.01
CA ASN A 344 3.89 13.19 19.48
C ASN A 344 4.95 14.05 18.77
N ASP A 345 4.63 14.54 17.59
CA ASP A 345 5.44 15.47 16.79
C ASP A 345 4.56 16.62 16.33
N ARG A 346 4.71 17.78 16.97
CA ARG A 346 3.79 18.91 16.83
C ARG A 346 4.11 19.86 15.67
N ARG A 347 5.19 19.59 14.93
CA ARG A 347 5.73 20.50 13.90
C ARG A 347 4.81 20.54 12.68
N ALA A 348 4.41 21.73 12.24
CA ALA A 348 3.65 21.90 10.99
C ALA A 348 4.42 21.43 9.75
N GLY A 349 3.68 21.15 8.67
CA GLY A 349 4.22 20.86 7.34
C GLY A 349 4.68 19.42 7.11
N LEU A 350 5.03 19.13 5.84
CA LEU A 350 5.15 17.77 5.32
C LEU A 350 6.23 16.91 6.01
N GLY A 351 7.26 17.52 6.61
CA GLY A 351 8.35 16.85 7.34
C GLY A 351 8.02 16.35 8.75
N ASN A 352 6.75 16.33 9.13
CA ASN A 352 6.26 15.73 10.37
C ASN A 352 6.41 14.20 10.36
N ARG A 353 6.81 13.59 11.50
CA ARG A 353 6.92 12.12 11.62
C ARG A 353 5.62 11.38 11.32
N ASN A 354 4.46 12.01 11.52
CA ASN A 354 3.14 11.42 11.23
C ASN A 354 2.85 11.27 9.71
N ASN A 355 3.60 11.96 8.83
CA ASN A 355 3.63 11.66 7.40
C ASN A 355 4.53 10.46 7.03
N GLY A 356 5.11 9.76 8.01
CA GLY A 356 5.78 8.48 7.85
C GLY A 356 5.20 7.37 8.72
N GLY A 357 5.80 6.19 8.62
CA GLY A 357 5.49 4.99 9.39
C GLY A 357 6.74 4.10 9.54
N PRO A 358 6.60 2.79 9.80
CA PRO A 358 5.33 2.05 9.90
C PRO A 358 4.55 2.40 11.17
N SER A 359 3.30 2.78 11.00
CA SER A 359 2.33 2.95 12.09
C SER A 359 1.34 1.78 12.11
N TYR A 360 0.77 1.46 13.26
CA TYR A 360 -0.17 0.35 13.44
C TYR A 360 -1.37 0.83 14.27
N GLY A 361 -2.59 0.55 13.81
CA GLY A 361 -3.83 0.75 14.55
C GLY A 361 -4.57 -0.57 14.66
N ARG A 362 -4.91 -1.02 15.87
CA ARG A 362 -5.54 -2.32 16.10
C ARG A 362 -6.97 -2.16 16.59
N VAL A 363 -7.91 -2.90 16.00
CA VAL A 363 -9.27 -3.05 16.52
C VAL A 363 -9.58 -4.55 16.67
N ASP A 364 -10.02 -4.95 17.86
CA ASP A 364 -10.33 -6.35 18.20
C ASP A 364 -11.80 -6.71 17.91
N ALA A 365 -12.11 -8.00 17.83
CA ALA A 365 -13.37 -8.52 17.28
C ALA A 365 -14.64 -8.04 18.02
N GLY A 366 -14.55 -7.82 19.34
CA GLY A 366 -15.62 -7.20 20.14
C GLY A 366 -15.85 -5.70 19.90
N CYS A 367 -15.03 -5.07 19.06
CA CYS A 367 -15.08 -3.63 18.74
C CYS A 367 -14.96 -3.28 17.25
N TRP A 368 -14.87 -4.26 16.33
CA TRP A 368 -14.78 -4.03 14.88
C TRP A 368 -15.91 -3.08 14.39
N SER A 369 -15.52 -1.89 13.95
CA SER A 369 -16.42 -0.81 13.59
C SER A 369 -15.69 0.24 12.73
N ALA A 370 -16.44 1.12 12.06
CA ALA A 370 -15.85 2.27 11.37
C ALA A 370 -15.31 3.29 12.39
N GLN A 371 -16.00 3.46 13.51
CA GLN A 371 -15.65 4.41 14.58
C GLN A 371 -14.29 4.09 15.18
N MET A 372 -14.09 2.88 15.75
CA MET A 372 -12.79 2.53 16.33
C MET A 372 -11.69 2.47 15.26
N ALA A 373 -11.99 2.05 14.04
CA ALA A 373 -11.00 2.04 12.96
C ALA A 373 -10.57 3.47 12.53
N ALA A 374 -11.46 4.46 12.61
CA ALA A 374 -11.15 5.86 12.38
C ALA A 374 -10.41 6.48 13.57
N HIS A 375 -10.72 6.05 14.81
CA HIS A 375 -10.01 6.45 16.03
C HIS A 375 -8.53 6.08 15.95
N GLU A 376 -8.24 4.79 15.72
CA GLU A 376 -6.85 4.31 15.59
C GLU A 376 -6.10 4.94 14.44
N LEU A 377 -6.78 5.13 13.29
CA LEU A 377 -6.19 5.81 12.15
C LEU A 377 -5.84 7.26 12.50
N THR A 378 -6.69 7.95 13.26
CA THR A 378 -6.45 9.35 13.66
C THR A 378 -5.23 9.48 14.57
N HIS A 379 -5.07 8.63 15.60
CA HIS A 379 -3.80 8.56 16.35
C HIS A 379 -2.60 8.21 15.47
N ASN A 380 -2.78 7.28 14.52
CA ASN A 380 -1.75 6.89 13.55
C ASN A 380 -1.35 8.04 12.60
N LEU A 381 -2.24 9.01 12.35
CA LEU A 381 -1.98 10.23 11.58
C LEU A 381 -1.56 11.44 12.44
N GLY A 382 -1.39 11.26 13.75
CA GLY A 382 -0.99 12.34 14.67
C GLY A 382 -2.14 13.21 15.14
N GLY A 383 -3.34 12.65 15.29
CA GLY A 383 -4.45 13.30 15.99
C GLY A 383 -4.16 13.48 17.48
N VAL A 384 -4.79 14.51 18.06
CA VAL A 384 -4.73 14.84 19.50
C VAL A 384 -3.31 14.85 20.07
N LEU A 385 -2.45 15.70 19.51
CA LEU A 385 -1.09 15.85 20.01
C LEU A 385 -1.05 16.62 21.32
N ARG A 386 -0.24 16.14 22.28
CA ARG A 386 -0.12 16.73 23.61
C ARG A 386 0.16 18.22 23.58
N GLY A 387 -0.72 18.99 24.22
CA GLY A 387 -0.66 20.44 24.29
C GLY A 387 -1.33 21.16 23.11
N ALA A 388 -2.07 20.45 22.25
CA ALA A 388 -3.20 21.06 21.56
C ALA A 388 -4.22 21.58 22.60
N PRO A 389 -5.00 22.65 22.28
CA PRO A 389 -5.91 23.35 23.19
C PRO A 389 -6.66 22.49 24.23
N ASN A 390 -7.34 21.42 23.81
CA ASN A 390 -8.17 20.56 24.66
C ASN A 390 -7.64 19.11 24.75
N ALA A 391 -6.36 18.88 24.44
CA ALA A 391 -5.72 17.55 24.53
C ALA A 391 -5.45 17.10 25.98
N SER A 392 -5.80 15.85 26.30
CA SER A 392 -5.49 15.18 27.56
C SER A 392 -4.01 14.81 27.70
N VAL A 393 -3.68 14.24 28.86
CA VAL A 393 -2.37 13.63 29.13
C VAL A 393 -2.19 12.28 28.43
N ALA A 394 -3.20 11.43 28.33
CA ALA A 394 -3.03 10.10 27.71
C ALA A 394 -3.33 10.08 26.20
N GLY A 395 -3.77 11.20 25.61
CA GLY A 395 -3.82 11.40 24.15
C GLY A 395 -5.22 11.56 23.54
N HIS A 396 -6.25 11.81 24.35
CA HIS A 396 -7.65 12.00 23.93
C HIS A 396 -8.10 13.46 24.12
N CYS A 397 -9.13 13.92 23.42
CA CYS A 397 -9.63 15.29 23.60
C CYS A 397 -10.59 15.39 24.80
N THR A 398 -10.89 16.63 25.23
CA THR A 398 -11.57 16.90 26.52
C THR A 398 -12.83 17.76 26.41
N ASP A 399 -13.28 18.07 25.19
CA ASP A 399 -14.46 18.89 24.86
C ASP A 399 -15.74 18.08 24.53
N ASP A 400 -15.64 16.74 24.62
CA ASP A 400 -16.70 15.71 24.48
C ASP A 400 -17.34 15.64 23.07
N TYR A 401 -18.15 14.62 22.82
CA TYR A 401 -18.90 14.38 21.58
C TYR A 401 -18.08 14.51 20.28
N ASP A 402 -16.80 14.16 20.31
CA ASP A 402 -15.96 13.92 19.13
C ASP A 402 -15.40 12.49 19.22
N LEU A 403 -15.02 11.88 18.09
CA LEU A 403 -14.60 10.48 18.03
C LEU A 403 -13.41 10.14 18.94
N MET A 404 -12.54 11.12 19.21
CA MET A 404 -11.29 11.02 19.98
C MET A 404 -11.46 11.49 21.44
N CYS A 405 -12.65 11.93 21.85
CA CYS A 405 -12.89 12.53 23.17
C CYS A 405 -13.48 11.50 24.15
N TRP A 406 -12.70 11.10 25.16
CA TRP A 406 -13.22 10.38 26.33
C TRP A 406 -12.30 10.53 27.55
N ARG A 407 -12.82 10.18 28.73
CA ARG A 407 -12.09 10.31 30.00
C ARG A 407 -11.09 9.17 30.19
N ASP A 408 -9.90 9.36 29.64
CA ASP A 408 -8.79 8.40 29.65
C ASP A 408 -8.02 8.29 30.98
N SER A 409 -8.18 9.24 31.91
CA SER A 409 -7.56 9.14 33.24
C SER A 409 -8.40 9.76 34.37
N THR A 410 -8.01 9.49 35.61
CA THR A 410 -8.60 10.15 36.79
C THR A 410 -8.31 11.65 36.83
N GLU A 411 -7.24 12.12 36.19
CA GLU A 411 -6.82 13.52 36.16
C GLU A 411 -7.50 14.27 34.99
N THR A 412 -7.80 13.56 33.90
CA THR A 412 -8.55 14.07 32.75
C THR A 412 -9.96 14.49 33.17
N THR A 413 -10.32 15.73 32.84
CA THR A 413 -11.66 16.30 33.04
C THR A 413 -12.25 16.60 31.67
N VAL A 414 -13.26 15.83 31.26
CA VAL A 414 -14.00 16.05 30.02
C VAL A 414 -15.19 16.99 30.30
N SER A 415 -15.42 17.96 29.42
CA SER A 415 -16.47 18.97 29.50
C SER A 415 -17.25 18.99 28.21
N VAL A 416 -18.58 18.86 28.23
CA VAL A 416 -19.40 18.96 27.02
C VAL A 416 -19.39 20.40 26.49
N VAL A 417 -18.65 20.66 25.42
CA VAL A 417 -18.63 21.94 24.68
C VAL A 417 -19.49 21.85 23.41
N CYS A 418 -19.55 20.68 22.79
CA CYS A 418 -20.02 20.49 21.42
C CYS A 418 -21.56 20.58 21.26
N PRO A 419 -22.07 21.05 20.11
CA PRO A 419 -23.48 21.44 19.97
C PRO A 419 -24.48 20.28 20.04
N GLU A 420 -24.10 19.11 19.50
CA GLU A 420 -24.95 17.92 19.48
C GLU A 420 -24.15 16.61 19.49
N ARG A 421 -24.76 15.53 20.00
CA ARG A 421 -24.20 14.18 20.00
C ARG A 421 -23.99 13.56 18.61
N GLY A 422 -24.45 14.21 17.54
CA GLY A 422 -24.14 13.79 16.17
C GLY A 422 -22.65 13.80 15.87
N HIS A 423 -21.88 14.65 16.57
CA HIS A 423 -20.43 14.75 16.42
C HIS A 423 -19.65 13.55 17.03
N GLU A 424 -20.30 12.63 17.77
CA GLU A 424 -19.69 11.34 18.20
C GLU A 424 -19.21 10.46 17.01
N GLN A 425 -19.44 10.90 15.76
CA GLN A 425 -18.95 10.33 14.50
C GLN A 425 -18.21 11.38 13.64
N ARG A 426 -17.47 12.30 14.28
CA ARG A 426 -16.66 13.37 13.67
C ARG A 426 -15.28 13.50 14.31
N LEU A 427 -14.39 14.21 13.62
CA LEU A 427 -13.05 14.58 14.06
C LEU A 427 -13.01 16.08 14.39
N ASP A 428 -12.33 16.42 15.48
CA ASP A 428 -12.01 17.73 16.01
C ASP A 428 -13.25 18.62 16.16
N CYS A 429 -13.98 18.45 17.26
CA CYS A 429 -15.03 19.40 17.61
C CYS A 429 -14.44 20.80 17.86
N ASN A 430 -15.17 21.85 17.46
CA ASN A 430 -14.69 23.25 17.38
C ASN A 430 -13.56 23.47 16.34
N HIS A 431 -12.90 22.41 15.88
CA HIS A 431 -11.90 22.38 14.83
C HIS A 431 -10.60 23.12 15.20
N ASP A 432 -10.16 23.04 16.46
CA ASP A 432 -8.97 23.75 16.93
C ASP A 432 -7.87 22.88 17.57
N ASP A 433 -8.03 21.56 17.68
CA ASP A 433 -7.04 20.66 18.28
C ASP A 433 -6.19 19.84 17.29
N TYR A 434 -6.77 19.26 16.23
CA TYR A 434 -6.06 18.30 15.37
C TYR A 434 -6.52 18.14 13.92
N PHE A 435 -7.68 18.66 13.49
CA PHE A 435 -8.24 18.47 12.16
C PHE A 435 -9.11 19.68 11.72
N HIS A 436 -8.56 20.54 10.86
CA HIS A 436 -9.31 21.63 10.21
C HIS A 436 -8.82 21.79 8.76
N THR A 437 -9.72 21.94 7.78
CA THR A 437 -9.31 21.99 6.35
C THR A 437 -8.92 23.38 5.82
N ASP A 438 -9.50 24.46 6.37
CA ASP A 438 -9.10 25.87 6.12
C ASP A 438 -8.72 26.61 7.44
N PRO A 439 -7.67 26.17 8.17
CA PRO A 439 -7.39 26.68 9.51
C PRO A 439 -7.05 28.18 9.50
N LYS A 440 -7.73 28.96 10.36
CA LYS A 440 -7.57 30.42 10.42
C LYS A 440 -6.09 30.81 10.61
N PRO A 441 -5.54 31.76 9.83
CA PRO A 441 -4.18 32.24 10.01
C PRO A 441 -3.93 32.72 11.45
N GLY A 442 -2.85 32.22 12.07
CA GLY A 442 -2.53 32.47 13.48
C GLY A 442 -3.31 31.64 14.51
N SER A 443 -4.03 30.58 14.11
CA SER A 443 -4.66 29.58 15.00
C SER A 443 -3.65 28.58 15.59
N TYR A 444 -4.12 27.52 16.27
CA TYR A 444 -3.25 26.41 16.65
C TYR A 444 -2.78 25.60 15.43
N LEU A 445 -3.73 25.18 14.59
CA LEU A 445 -3.51 24.30 13.45
C LEU A 445 -2.78 24.97 12.27
N ASP A 446 -2.87 26.29 12.14
CA ASP A 446 -2.02 27.10 11.23
C ASP A 446 -0.51 27.00 11.54
N ARG A 447 -0.14 26.71 12.79
CA ARG A 447 1.26 26.70 13.27
C ARG A 447 1.76 25.35 13.76
N SER A 448 0.90 24.33 13.76
CA SER A 448 1.15 23.02 14.37
C SER A 448 0.85 21.91 13.37
N TRP A 449 1.03 20.65 13.78
CA TRP A 449 0.56 19.53 12.98
C TRP A 449 -0.97 19.51 12.89
N ASN A 450 -1.48 19.24 11.70
CA ASN A 450 -2.90 19.16 11.35
C ASN A 450 -3.12 17.86 10.59
N VAL A 451 -3.97 16.96 11.10
CA VAL A 451 -4.24 15.64 10.49
C VAL A 451 -4.83 15.79 9.08
N ALA A 452 -5.59 16.87 8.83
CA ALA A 452 -6.13 17.16 7.51
C ALA A 452 -5.02 17.32 6.44
N ASP A 453 -3.80 17.70 6.82
CA ASP A 453 -2.67 17.91 5.91
C ASP A 453 -1.75 16.67 5.78
N SER A 454 -2.26 15.50 6.20
CA SER A 454 -1.53 14.24 6.04
C SER A 454 -1.53 13.74 4.59
N GLN A 455 -0.35 13.31 4.12
CA GLN A 455 -0.15 12.67 2.81
C GLN A 455 -0.78 11.27 2.68
N PHE A 456 -1.31 10.74 3.79
CA PHE A 456 -2.18 9.55 3.84
C PHE A 456 -3.66 9.88 3.60
N LEU A 457 -3.98 11.16 3.36
CA LEU A 457 -5.26 11.65 2.86
C LEU A 457 -5.08 12.27 1.46
N PHE A 458 -6.17 12.74 0.87
CA PHE A 458 -6.20 13.65 -0.29
C PHE A 458 -7.54 14.41 -0.31
N SER A 459 -7.58 15.56 -0.99
CA SER A 459 -8.77 16.41 -1.08
C SER A 459 -9.71 16.01 -2.22
N GLY A 460 -11.00 16.34 -2.08
CA GLY A 460 -12.06 15.98 -3.04
C GLY A 460 -11.96 16.61 -4.43
N ASP A 461 -11.11 17.63 -4.61
CA ASP A 461 -10.76 18.21 -5.91
C ASP A 461 -9.60 17.47 -6.62
N GLY A 462 -8.92 16.56 -5.91
CA GLY A 462 -7.75 15.85 -6.41
C GLY A 462 -6.43 16.60 -6.25
N GLY A 463 -6.37 17.64 -5.42
CA GLY A 463 -5.11 18.27 -5.04
C GLY A 463 -4.16 17.31 -4.29
N PRO A 464 -2.83 17.54 -4.35
CA PRO A 464 -2.00 17.38 -3.17
C PRO A 464 -2.55 18.25 -2.04
N VAL A 465 -2.33 17.88 -0.78
CA VAL A 465 -2.71 18.74 0.35
C VAL A 465 -1.60 19.79 0.60
N ASP A 466 -1.46 20.71 -0.35
CA ASP A 466 -0.40 21.73 -0.40
C ASP A 466 -0.97 23.17 -0.43
N PRO A 467 -0.69 24.00 0.58
CA PRO A 467 -0.70 25.45 0.44
C PRO A 467 0.70 25.94 0.00
N ALA A 468 0.93 25.99 -1.32
CA ALA A 468 2.02 26.70 -2.01
C ALA A 468 3.45 26.58 -1.41
N GLU A 469 4.24 25.61 -1.88
CA GLU A 469 5.70 25.65 -1.67
C GLU A 469 6.30 26.90 -2.37
N PRO A 470 7.11 27.72 -1.68
CA PRO A 470 7.81 28.84 -2.31
C PRO A 470 8.84 28.31 -3.30
N ALA A 471 8.79 28.81 -4.54
CA ALA A 471 9.62 28.32 -5.64
C ALA A 471 11.10 28.15 -5.24
N ALA A 472 11.61 26.92 -5.34
CA ALA A 472 12.99 26.59 -5.03
C ALA A 472 13.94 27.56 -5.76
N PRO A 473 14.97 28.10 -5.08
CA PRO A 473 15.73 29.23 -5.59
C PRO A 473 16.39 28.88 -6.92
N ILE A 474 16.05 29.66 -7.96
CA ILE A 474 16.60 29.51 -9.31
C ILE A 474 18.12 29.57 -9.18
N VAL A 475 18.79 28.45 -9.45
CA VAL A 475 20.25 28.34 -9.42
C VAL A 475 20.79 29.11 -10.62
N SER A 476 20.89 30.42 -10.44
CA SER A 476 21.23 31.36 -11.50
C SER A 476 22.67 31.09 -11.95
N ALA A 477 22.80 30.46 -13.13
CA ALA A 477 24.07 30.26 -13.81
C ALA A 477 24.72 31.64 -14.02
N THR A 478 25.63 31.99 -13.12
CA THR A 478 26.18 33.35 -13.06
C THR A 478 27.13 33.55 -14.22
N SER A 479 26.65 34.22 -15.26
CA SER A 479 27.41 34.53 -16.46
C SER A 479 28.64 35.37 -16.12
N ALA A 480 29.84 34.82 -16.35
CA ALA A 480 31.06 35.63 -16.36
C ALA A 480 31.01 36.58 -17.57
N ALA A 481 30.74 37.85 -17.31
CA ALA A 481 30.53 38.87 -18.34
C ALA A 481 31.85 39.46 -18.85
N VAL A 482 31.90 39.78 -20.15
CA VAL A 482 32.92 40.68 -20.73
C VAL A 482 32.27 41.69 -21.68
N ALA A 483 32.35 42.96 -21.29
CA ALA A 483 32.31 44.20 -22.08
C ALA A 483 31.39 44.35 -23.31
N THR A 484 30.50 45.35 -23.24
CA THR A 484 30.06 46.15 -24.39
C THR A 484 31.22 46.88 -25.08
N PRO A 485 31.05 47.29 -26.35
CA PRO A 485 31.08 48.75 -26.59
C PRO A 485 29.97 49.25 -27.52
N SER A 486 29.86 50.57 -27.65
CA SER A 486 28.86 51.30 -28.45
C SER A 486 29.52 52.22 -29.49
N ALA A 487 28.73 52.68 -30.46
CA ALA A 487 29.02 53.65 -31.53
C ALA A 487 29.82 53.15 -32.76
N ALA A 488 29.50 53.76 -33.91
CA ALA A 488 30.07 53.50 -35.25
C ALA A 488 31.24 54.46 -35.59
N PRO A 489 31.89 54.34 -36.76
CA PRO A 489 31.44 55.12 -37.93
C PRO A 489 31.70 54.52 -39.34
N ASP A 490 31.19 55.21 -40.37
CA ASP A 490 31.62 55.15 -41.80
C ASP A 490 32.96 55.91 -42.02
N PRO A 491 33.71 55.80 -43.16
CA PRO A 491 33.20 55.62 -44.54
C PRO A 491 34.04 54.74 -45.54
N LEU A 492 33.55 54.76 -46.80
CA LEU A 492 34.04 54.29 -48.13
C LEU A 492 35.53 54.64 -48.50
N PRO A 493 36.15 54.18 -49.64
CA PRO A 493 35.53 53.60 -50.86
C PRO A 493 36.26 52.49 -51.70
N GLN A 494 35.51 51.98 -52.69
CA GLN A 494 35.91 51.66 -54.09
C GLN A 494 36.55 50.33 -54.56
N GLU A 495 36.20 50.06 -55.83
CA GLU A 495 36.70 49.11 -56.87
C GLU A 495 36.55 47.59 -56.70
N SER A 496 35.91 46.99 -57.71
CA SER A 496 35.99 45.57 -58.05
C SER A 496 36.08 45.42 -59.58
N GLY A 497 36.84 44.43 -60.04
CA GLY A 497 37.14 44.19 -61.45
C GLY A 497 36.69 42.81 -61.94
N ALA A 498 36.34 42.76 -63.22
CA ALA A 498 35.96 41.63 -64.08
C ALA A 498 36.88 40.37 -63.98
N THR A 499 36.53 39.18 -64.48
CA THR A 499 35.71 38.82 -65.66
C THR A 499 34.88 37.53 -65.50
N GLY A 500 33.84 37.33 -66.33
CA GLY A 500 33.15 36.04 -66.55
C GLY A 500 33.86 35.17 -67.62
N PRO A 501 33.15 34.31 -68.41
CA PRO A 501 31.70 34.07 -68.47
C PRO A 501 31.26 32.59 -68.37
N ASP A 502 29.95 32.33 -68.30
CA ASP A 502 29.18 31.47 -69.24
C ASP A 502 27.69 31.41 -68.82
N GLY A 503 26.79 31.27 -69.80
CA GLY A 503 25.31 31.25 -69.61
C GLY A 503 24.66 30.09 -70.37
N PRO A 504 23.41 30.22 -70.91
CA PRO A 504 22.43 31.31 -70.81
C PRO A 504 21.09 30.79 -70.17
N ASP A 505 19.89 31.37 -70.26
CA ASP A 505 19.35 32.54 -70.98
C ASP A 505 18.14 33.15 -70.20
N ALA A 506 17.60 34.29 -70.67
CA ALA A 506 16.47 35.02 -70.04
C ALA A 506 15.48 35.53 -71.13
N PRO A 507 14.49 36.46 -70.92
CA PRO A 507 13.98 37.06 -69.69
C PRO A 507 12.42 36.93 -69.49
N PRO A 508 11.52 37.94 -69.50
CA PRO A 508 10.76 38.27 -68.28
C PRO A 508 9.22 38.42 -68.39
N SER A 509 8.64 38.88 -67.28
CA SER A 509 7.24 39.26 -66.97
C SER A 509 6.43 40.06 -68.00
N GLU A 510 5.09 39.91 -67.96
CA GLU A 510 4.15 41.04 -67.87
C GLU A 510 2.75 40.66 -67.31
N LEU A 511 1.83 41.64 -67.24
CA LEU A 511 0.47 41.64 -66.62
C LEU A 511 -0.63 41.40 -67.70
N PRO A 512 -1.95 41.71 -67.53
CA PRO A 512 -2.85 41.93 -66.38
C PRO A 512 -4.18 41.09 -66.46
N GLU A 513 -5.19 41.36 -65.60
CA GLU A 513 -6.61 41.71 -65.96
C GLU A 513 -7.71 41.37 -64.92
N VAL A 514 -8.84 42.08 -65.07
CA VAL A 514 -10.08 42.25 -64.24
C VAL A 514 -11.14 42.82 -65.23
N PRO A 515 -12.50 42.66 -65.18
CA PRO A 515 -13.46 42.12 -64.17
C PRO A 515 -14.32 40.97 -64.83
N PRO A 516 -15.67 40.77 -64.71
CA PRO A 516 -16.72 41.37 -63.86
C PRO A 516 -17.75 40.42 -63.19
N ALA A 517 -18.67 41.03 -62.45
CA ALA A 517 -19.86 40.41 -61.82
C ALA A 517 -21.18 40.98 -62.39
N ALA A 518 -22.27 40.21 -62.28
CA ALA A 518 -23.66 40.57 -62.59
C ALA A 518 -24.59 39.47 -62.02
N GLU A 519 -25.84 39.67 -61.59
CA GLU A 519 -26.63 40.88 -61.30
C GLU A 519 -27.79 40.54 -60.30
N PRO A 520 -28.67 41.49 -59.85
CA PRO A 520 -29.38 41.38 -58.56
C PRO A 520 -30.91 41.13 -58.62
N SER A 521 -31.56 41.15 -57.46
CA SER A 521 -32.99 41.49 -57.31
C SER A 521 -33.28 42.08 -55.92
N ALA A 522 -34.23 43.03 -55.85
CA ALA A 522 -34.61 43.82 -54.66
C ALA A 522 -36.15 44.04 -54.65
N PRO A 523 -36.76 44.85 -53.75
CA PRO A 523 -36.89 44.53 -52.32
C PRO A 523 -38.31 44.74 -51.74
N ALA A 524 -38.46 44.38 -50.45
CA ALA A 524 -39.29 45.02 -49.41
C ALA A 524 -40.85 45.05 -49.49
N SER A 525 -41.46 44.34 -48.54
CA SER A 525 -42.51 44.82 -47.61
C SER A 525 -42.36 44.01 -46.32
N ALA A 526 -41.97 44.56 -45.16
CA ALA A 526 -42.77 45.39 -44.25
C ALA A 526 -44.04 44.68 -43.73
N ALA A 527 -44.31 44.56 -42.42
CA ALA A 527 -43.54 44.94 -41.22
C ALA A 527 -44.08 44.22 -39.94
N ALA A 528 -43.58 44.62 -38.75
CA ALA A 528 -43.92 44.18 -37.39
C ALA A 528 -43.37 42.77 -36.98
N ALA A 529 -43.07 42.50 -35.70
CA ALA A 529 -43.28 43.28 -34.47
C ALA A 529 -42.12 43.17 -33.44
N SER A 530 -42.24 43.97 -32.38
CA SER A 530 -41.49 43.90 -31.10
C SER A 530 -41.66 42.55 -30.36
N THR A 531 -40.94 42.19 -29.28
CA THR A 531 -40.07 42.91 -28.31
C THR A 531 -38.84 42.06 -27.96
N GLY A 532 -37.72 42.68 -27.58
CA GLY A 532 -36.48 41.96 -27.26
C GLY A 532 -36.40 41.31 -25.87
N ARG A 533 -35.49 40.35 -25.75
CA ARG A 533 -34.88 39.88 -24.49
C ARG A 533 -33.38 39.75 -24.76
N ALA A 534 -32.53 40.37 -23.93
CA ALA A 534 -31.09 40.34 -24.16
C ALA A 534 -30.51 38.95 -23.86
N GLU A 535 -29.73 38.41 -24.80
CA GLU A 535 -28.84 37.28 -24.49
C GLU A 535 -27.63 37.77 -23.67
N PRO A 536 -27.15 36.99 -22.69
CA PRO A 536 -25.88 37.29 -22.04
C PRO A 536 -24.75 37.07 -23.05
N VAL A 537 -23.91 38.08 -23.26
CA VAL A 537 -22.71 37.95 -24.12
C VAL A 537 -21.81 36.88 -23.51
N ARG A 538 -21.70 35.75 -24.20
CA ARG A 538 -20.81 34.66 -23.81
C ARG A 538 -19.37 35.16 -23.90
N ALA A 539 -18.74 35.37 -22.74
CA ALA A 539 -17.32 35.67 -22.67
C ALA A 539 -16.52 34.58 -23.44
N PRO A 540 -15.47 34.95 -24.19
CA PRO A 540 -14.61 33.96 -24.81
C PRO A 540 -14.01 33.10 -23.70
N ALA A 541 -14.12 31.78 -23.83
CA ALA A 541 -13.44 30.87 -22.92
C ALA A 541 -11.93 31.16 -22.98
N PRO A 542 -11.22 31.21 -21.84
CA PRO A 542 -9.77 31.41 -21.86
C PRO A 542 -9.16 30.28 -22.67
N SER A 543 -8.52 30.62 -23.78
CA SER A 543 -7.72 29.67 -24.54
C SER A 543 -6.57 29.22 -23.66
N ALA A 544 -6.65 27.99 -23.15
CA ALA A 544 -5.55 27.40 -22.41
C ALA A 544 -4.25 27.53 -23.22
N PRO A 545 -3.09 27.78 -22.56
CA PRO A 545 -1.82 27.79 -23.25
C PRO A 545 -1.61 26.47 -24.00
N PRO A 546 -0.83 26.44 -25.08
CA PRO A 546 -0.54 25.21 -25.80
C PRO A 546 0.15 24.23 -24.84
N GLN A 547 -0.61 23.27 -24.33
CA GLN A 547 -0.08 22.23 -23.46
C GLN A 547 0.85 21.36 -24.27
N ASP A 548 2.14 21.37 -23.90
CA ASP A 548 3.13 20.48 -24.49
C ASP A 548 2.69 19.03 -24.26
N ARG A 549 2.49 18.30 -25.35
CA ARG A 549 1.93 16.94 -25.37
C ARG A 549 3.03 15.93 -25.07
N ILE A 550 3.55 16.03 -23.85
CA ILE A 550 4.62 15.20 -23.34
C ILE A 550 4.07 13.81 -23.05
N LEU A 551 4.83 12.80 -23.46
CA LEU A 551 4.80 11.46 -22.90
C LEU A 551 6.10 11.31 -22.11
N GLU A 552 6.00 10.83 -20.89
CA GLU A 552 7.12 10.40 -20.08
C GLU A 552 7.07 8.88 -19.89
N ALA A 553 8.24 8.25 -19.95
CA ALA A 553 8.43 6.89 -19.50
C ALA A 553 9.43 6.90 -18.34
N ARG A 554 9.06 6.30 -17.21
CA ARG A 554 9.82 6.31 -15.96
C ARG A 554 9.92 4.90 -15.38
N ASN A 555 10.92 4.70 -14.52
CA ASN A 555 11.10 3.49 -13.73
C ASN A 555 10.97 2.16 -14.53
N PRO A 556 11.72 1.99 -15.64
CA PRO A 556 11.72 0.72 -16.38
C PRO A 556 12.34 -0.40 -15.54
N THR A 557 11.68 -1.55 -15.48
CA THR A 557 12.24 -2.82 -14.99
C THR A 557 12.75 -3.64 -16.19
N SER A 558 13.01 -4.93 -16.01
CA SER A 558 13.22 -5.88 -17.10
C SER A 558 11.92 -6.25 -17.85
N THR A 559 10.77 -6.02 -17.22
CA THR A 559 9.45 -6.59 -17.55
C THR A 559 8.36 -5.51 -17.78
N SER A 560 8.59 -4.28 -17.30
CA SER A 560 7.59 -3.21 -17.27
C SER A 560 8.20 -1.81 -17.33
N ALA A 561 7.36 -0.79 -17.54
CA ALA A 561 7.70 0.63 -17.35
C ALA A 561 6.46 1.44 -16.96
N GLN A 562 6.66 2.57 -16.27
CA GLN A 562 5.58 3.50 -15.93
C GLN A 562 5.47 4.56 -17.03
N LEU A 563 4.25 4.86 -17.48
CA LEU A 563 3.92 5.86 -18.50
C LEU A 563 3.06 6.96 -17.88
N THR A 564 3.32 8.20 -18.25
CA THR A 564 2.51 9.37 -17.86
C THR A 564 2.49 10.37 -19.01
N TRP A 565 1.35 10.99 -19.31
CA TRP A 565 1.25 11.97 -20.39
C TRP A 565 0.34 13.16 -20.06
N THR A 566 0.63 14.32 -20.64
CA THR A 566 -0.21 15.53 -20.50
C THR A 566 -1.62 15.24 -21.02
N ALA A 567 -2.66 15.58 -20.25
CA ALA A 567 -4.02 15.29 -20.69
C ALA A 567 -4.47 16.10 -21.91
N ALA A 568 -5.48 15.56 -22.58
CA ALA A 568 -6.43 16.29 -23.41
C ALA A 568 -7.72 16.54 -22.58
N PRO A 569 -8.68 17.36 -23.05
CA PRO A 569 -9.89 17.69 -22.28
C PRO A 569 -10.62 16.48 -21.68
N ILE A 570 -11.21 16.69 -20.50
CA ILE A 570 -11.84 15.65 -19.66
C ILE A 570 -12.77 14.73 -20.48
N GLY A 571 -12.63 13.41 -20.29
CA GLY A 571 -13.36 12.39 -21.04
C GLY A 571 -12.72 11.96 -22.36
N THR A 572 -11.58 12.54 -22.76
CA THR A 572 -10.82 12.09 -23.93
C THR A 572 -10.37 10.63 -23.78
N ARG A 573 -10.53 9.84 -24.85
CA ARG A 573 -10.04 8.46 -24.95
C ARG A 573 -8.71 8.42 -25.72
N TYR A 574 -7.68 7.94 -25.04
CA TYR A 574 -6.35 7.70 -25.58
C TYR A 574 -6.22 6.26 -26.10
N ALA A 575 -5.27 6.04 -27.01
CA ALA A 575 -4.76 4.73 -27.36
C ALA A 575 -3.23 4.72 -27.25
N VAL A 576 -2.66 3.67 -26.68
CA VAL A 576 -1.19 3.53 -26.53
C VAL A 576 -0.65 2.65 -27.65
N GLU A 577 0.28 3.22 -28.42
CA GLU A 577 1.04 2.57 -29.48
C GLU A 577 2.39 2.11 -28.95
N VAL A 578 2.77 0.86 -29.25
CA VAL A 578 4.11 0.31 -29.03
C VAL A 578 4.59 -0.28 -30.36
N ASP A 579 5.73 0.21 -30.85
CA ASP A 579 6.36 -0.15 -32.13
C ASP A 579 5.39 -0.11 -33.34
N GLY A 580 4.52 0.90 -33.38
CA GLY A 580 3.56 1.07 -34.47
C GLY A 580 2.33 0.17 -34.39
N ARG A 581 2.05 -0.47 -33.24
CA ARG A 581 0.79 -1.20 -32.98
C ARG A 581 0.11 -0.68 -31.72
N VAL A 582 -1.18 -0.40 -31.80
CA VAL A 582 -2.00 -0.09 -30.61
C VAL A 582 -2.14 -1.36 -29.76
N ILE A 583 -1.77 -1.27 -28.48
CA ILE A 583 -1.87 -2.38 -27.52
C ILE A 583 -3.07 -2.27 -26.59
N GLY A 584 -3.58 -1.05 -26.36
CA GLY A 584 -4.69 -0.77 -25.45
C GLY A 584 -5.21 0.65 -25.61
N ALA A 585 -6.42 0.91 -25.08
CA ALA A 585 -7.07 2.22 -25.11
C ALA A 585 -7.69 2.53 -23.74
N THR A 586 -7.49 3.76 -23.25
CA THR A 586 -7.82 4.14 -21.87
C THR A 586 -8.29 5.61 -21.80
N ILE A 587 -8.90 5.98 -20.67
CA ILE A 587 -9.18 7.37 -20.29
C ILE A 587 -8.22 7.89 -19.21
N ALA A 588 -7.39 7.02 -18.61
CA ALA A 588 -6.30 7.43 -17.72
C ALA A 588 -5.18 8.14 -18.49
N THR A 589 -4.46 9.06 -17.82
CA THR A 589 -3.22 9.68 -18.31
C THR A 589 -1.96 9.04 -17.72
N ARG A 590 -2.13 8.09 -16.81
CA ARG A 590 -1.09 7.25 -16.21
C ARG A 590 -1.40 5.78 -16.46
N ALA A 591 -0.37 5.00 -16.73
CA ALA A 591 -0.49 3.55 -16.92
C ALA A 591 0.87 2.87 -16.71
N ARG A 592 0.85 1.58 -16.42
CA ARG A 592 2.03 0.71 -16.48
C ARG A 592 1.99 -0.13 -17.75
N LEU A 593 3.06 -0.07 -18.53
CA LEU A 593 3.32 -0.97 -19.66
C LEU A 593 3.96 -2.25 -19.09
N VAL A 594 3.46 -3.44 -19.43
CA VAL A 594 3.87 -4.72 -18.83
C VAL A 594 4.02 -5.83 -19.86
N GLY A 595 4.71 -6.92 -19.51
CA GLY A 595 4.98 -8.03 -20.43
C GLY A 595 6.03 -7.68 -21.48
N LEU A 596 6.95 -6.77 -21.15
CA LEU A 596 8.13 -6.45 -21.94
C LEU A 596 9.13 -7.63 -21.92
N ARG A 597 9.98 -7.70 -22.92
CA ARG A 597 11.24 -8.47 -22.88
C ARG A 597 12.34 -7.65 -22.20
N PRO A 598 13.28 -8.28 -21.46
CA PRO A 598 14.49 -7.65 -20.94
C PRO A 598 15.41 -7.09 -22.02
N ASP A 599 16.32 -6.20 -21.64
CA ASP A 599 17.37 -5.60 -22.50
C ASP A 599 16.89 -5.05 -23.86
N THR A 600 15.61 -4.69 -23.97
CA THR A 600 14.93 -4.39 -25.23
C THR A 600 14.45 -2.93 -25.25
N ALA A 601 14.59 -2.27 -26.40
CA ALA A 601 14.07 -0.93 -26.66
C ALA A 601 12.72 -0.99 -27.37
N TYR A 602 11.78 -0.16 -26.91
CA TYR A 602 10.41 -0.05 -27.42
C TYR A 602 10.10 1.41 -27.79
N ALA A 603 9.46 1.63 -28.94
CA ALA A 603 9.04 2.95 -29.37
C ALA A 603 7.56 3.18 -28.98
N VAL A 604 7.34 3.93 -27.89
CA VAL A 604 6.01 4.15 -27.30
C VAL A 604 5.45 5.52 -27.69
N ARG A 605 4.14 5.62 -27.94
CA ARG A 605 3.45 6.87 -28.27
C ARG A 605 1.97 6.84 -27.86
N VAL A 606 1.42 7.99 -27.46
CA VAL A 606 -0.02 8.15 -27.23
C VAL A 606 -0.70 8.70 -28.49
N LEU A 607 -1.89 8.17 -28.77
CA LEU A 607 -2.75 8.50 -29.91
C LEU A 607 -4.15 8.91 -29.43
N LEU A 608 -4.86 9.72 -30.24
CA LEU A 608 -6.29 10.00 -30.09
C LEU A 608 -7.14 9.19 -31.09
N ASP A 609 -8.46 9.36 -30.99
CA ASP A 609 -9.46 8.87 -31.95
C ASP A 609 -9.35 7.35 -32.18
N THR A 610 -9.23 6.58 -31.08
CA THR A 610 -9.02 5.12 -31.08
C THR A 610 -7.76 4.65 -31.82
N GLY A 611 -6.72 5.49 -31.89
CA GLY A 611 -5.44 5.15 -32.51
C GLY A 611 -5.23 5.69 -33.92
N ARG A 612 -6.03 6.69 -34.35
CA ARG A 612 -5.98 7.24 -35.72
C ARG A 612 -5.13 8.51 -35.86
N ARG A 613 -4.92 9.25 -34.77
CA ARG A 613 -4.19 10.54 -34.77
C ARG A 613 -3.10 10.55 -33.72
N ALA A 614 -1.88 10.97 -34.08
CA ALA A 614 -0.80 11.14 -33.12
C ALA A 614 -1.15 12.21 -32.07
N TYR A 615 -0.95 11.90 -30.79
CA TYR A 615 -1.16 12.85 -29.71
C TYR A 615 0.18 13.40 -29.20
N THR A 616 1.07 12.51 -28.77
CA THR A 616 2.42 12.83 -28.28
C THR A 616 3.49 12.53 -29.35
N PRO A 617 4.73 13.01 -29.17
CA PRO A 617 5.92 12.41 -29.78
C PRO A 617 6.06 10.93 -29.42
N LYS A 618 7.02 10.25 -30.08
CA LYS A 618 7.52 8.93 -29.67
C LYS A 618 8.57 9.08 -28.58
N VAL A 619 8.57 8.15 -27.63
CA VAL A 619 9.57 8.00 -26.55
C VAL A 619 10.16 6.61 -26.65
N GLU A 620 11.49 6.49 -26.49
CA GLU A 620 12.14 5.18 -26.32
C GLU A 620 11.97 4.73 -24.85
N VAL A 621 11.49 3.50 -24.67
CA VAL A 621 11.47 2.81 -23.39
C VAL A 621 12.43 1.64 -23.48
N ARG A 622 13.50 1.65 -22.68
CA ARG A 622 14.52 0.60 -22.65
C ARG A 622 14.42 -0.17 -21.34
N THR A 623 14.16 -1.47 -21.42
CA THR A 623 14.15 -2.36 -20.25
C THR A 623 15.57 -2.70 -19.80
N GLY A 624 15.71 -3.02 -18.51
CA GLY A 624 16.94 -3.58 -17.95
C GLY A 624 17.08 -5.10 -18.17
N PRO A 625 18.19 -5.70 -17.74
CA PRO A 625 18.39 -7.15 -17.80
C PRO A 625 17.51 -7.90 -16.79
N ALA A 626 17.07 -9.11 -17.14
CA ALA A 626 16.38 -9.98 -16.19
C ALA A 626 17.38 -10.61 -15.23
N ALA A 627 17.30 -10.17 -13.96
CA ALA A 627 18.01 -10.83 -12.88
C ALA A 627 17.52 -12.27 -12.70
N ARG A 628 18.48 -13.18 -12.55
CA ARG A 628 18.28 -14.59 -12.19
C ARG A 628 18.57 -14.78 -10.69
N PRO A 629 17.93 -15.76 -10.03
CA PRO A 629 18.23 -16.05 -8.63
C PRO A 629 19.66 -16.57 -8.49
N ALA A 630 20.31 -16.22 -7.38
CA ALA A 630 21.60 -16.78 -7.01
C ALA A 630 21.41 -17.83 -5.90
N ASP A 631 22.17 -18.92 -5.97
CA ASP A 631 22.16 -20.01 -5.00
C ASP A 631 22.24 -19.49 -3.56
N ASP A 632 21.38 -20.02 -2.70
CA ASP A 632 21.26 -19.68 -1.27
C ASP A 632 20.99 -18.20 -0.92
N THR A 633 20.56 -17.37 -1.89
CA THR A 633 20.07 -16.01 -1.64
C THR A 633 18.54 -15.93 -1.55
N TRP A 634 18.02 -14.94 -0.80
CA TRP A 634 16.58 -14.63 -0.77
C TRP A 634 16.19 -13.70 -1.92
N PHE A 635 15.13 -14.04 -2.63
CA PHE A 635 14.63 -13.27 -3.77
C PHE A 635 13.10 -13.36 -3.89
N VAL A 636 12.48 -12.37 -4.53
CA VAL A 636 11.08 -12.35 -4.93
C VAL A 636 10.97 -12.85 -6.37
N LEU A 637 10.02 -13.75 -6.62
CA LEU A 637 9.64 -14.21 -7.96
C LEU A 637 8.62 -13.23 -8.56
N GLU A 638 9.09 -12.22 -9.30
CA GLU A 638 8.22 -11.33 -10.06
C GLU A 638 7.79 -12.00 -11.37
N ASN A 639 6.49 -12.08 -11.62
CA ASN A 639 5.90 -12.64 -12.83
C ASN A 639 6.04 -11.68 -14.03
N ALA A 640 6.69 -12.13 -15.11
CA ALA A 640 7.11 -11.27 -16.21
C ALA A 640 5.96 -10.63 -17.02
N LEU A 641 4.76 -11.23 -16.99
CA LEU A 641 3.57 -10.62 -17.57
C LEU A 641 3.01 -9.48 -16.70
N THR A 642 2.90 -9.70 -15.39
CA THR A 642 2.00 -8.93 -14.53
C THR A 642 2.70 -8.01 -13.54
N GLY A 643 3.99 -8.22 -13.25
CA GLY A 643 4.66 -7.59 -12.11
C GLY A 643 4.03 -7.91 -10.74
N GLY A 644 3.27 -9.02 -10.67
CA GLY A 644 2.86 -9.61 -9.40
C GLY A 644 3.92 -10.61 -8.91
N SER A 645 3.89 -10.94 -7.62
CA SER A 645 4.80 -11.92 -7.02
C SER A 645 4.17 -13.30 -6.91
N ALA A 646 4.98 -14.35 -6.95
CA ALA A 646 4.61 -15.62 -6.32
C ALA A 646 4.54 -15.42 -4.79
N ASP A 647 3.43 -15.86 -4.18
CA ASP A 647 3.05 -15.53 -2.80
C ASP A 647 2.47 -16.77 -2.08
N LEU A 648 2.98 -17.10 -0.89
CA LEU A 648 2.41 -18.12 -0.01
C LEU A 648 1.17 -17.58 0.69
N TYR A 649 -0.02 -17.97 0.22
CA TYR A 649 -1.28 -17.33 0.55
C TYR A 649 -1.45 -17.05 2.07
N GLY A 650 -1.53 -15.76 2.40
CA GLY A 650 -1.77 -15.25 3.75
C GLY A 650 -0.69 -15.60 4.78
N ALA A 651 0.53 -15.91 4.34
CA ALA A 651 1.66 -16.39 5.16
C ALA A 651 1.36 -17.67 5.98
N ARG A 652 0.30 -18.42 5.62
CA ARG A 652 -0.16 -19.60 6.37
C ARG A 652 0.92 -20.68 6.44
N THR A 653 0.99 -21.43 7.54
CA THR A 653 2.09 -22.38 7.81
C THR A 653 1.75 -23.86 7.52
N ALA A 654 0.50 -24.15 7.14
CA ALA A 654 0.02 -25.52 6.89
C ALA A 654 0.52 -26.08 5.54
N ASP A 655 0.86 -27.37 5.51
CA ASP A 655 1.15 -28.09 4.25
C ASP A 655 -0.11 -28.11 3.37
N GLY A 656 0.06 -27.97 2.06
CA GLY A 656 -1.06 -27.77 1.13
C GLY A 656 -1.58 -26.33 1.04
N THR A 657 -1.01 -25.37 1.76
CA THR A 657 -1.26 -23.93 1.51
C THR A 657 -0.80 -23.57 0.10
N PRO A 658 -1.66 -23.00 -0.77
CA PRO A 658 -1.31 -22.69 -2.15
C PRO A 658 -0.28 -21.56 -2.28
N ILE A 659 0.48 -21.63 -3.36
CA ILE A 659 1.22 -20.50 -3.89
C ILE A 659 0.32 -19.80 -4.93
N VAL A 660 0.17 -18.48 -4.81
CA VAL A 660 -0.70 -17.66 -5.66
C VAL A 660 0.08 -16.56 -6.37
N LEU A 661 -0.49 -16.01 -7.44
CA LEU A 661 -0.03 -14.76 -8.03
C LEU A 661 -0.72 -13.59 -7.31
N ASN A 662 0.07 -12.79 -6.57
CA ASN A 662 -0.42 -11.67 -5.77
C ASN A 662 0.24 -10.33 -6.17
N ARG A 663 -0.26 -9.21 -5.65
CA ARG A 663 0.38 -7.88 -5.76
C ARG A 663 1.77 -7.92 -5.14
N ALA A 664 2.79 -7.43 -5.86
CA ALA A 664 4.14 -7.33 -5.30
C ALA A 664 4.19 -6.38 -4.09
N GLU A 665 4.70 -6.88 -2.96
CA GLU A 665 4.83 -6.10 -1.72
C GLU A 665 6.07 -6.42 -0.88
N GLY A 666 6.75 -7.54 -1.16
CA GLY A 666 8.06 -7.86 -0.58
C GLY A 666 8.01 -8.51 0.82
N GLY A 667 6.82 -8.79 1.36
CA GLY A 667 6.68 -9.54 2.61
C GLY A 667 7.26 -10.96 2.52
N MET A 668 7.59 -11.58 3.66
CA MET A 668 8.27 -12.90 3.69
C MET A 668 7.49 -14.02 3.01
N GLN A 669 6.18 -13.88 2.83
CA GLN A 669 5.34 -14.79 2.05
C GLN A 669 5.64 -14.76 0.54
N GLN A 670 6.28 -13.70 0.04
CA GLN A 670 6.67 -13.53 -1.37
C GLN A 670 8.15 -13.83 -1.63
N GLN A 671 8.87 -14.31 -0.63
CA GLN A 671 10.32 -14.46 -0.66
C GLN A 671 10.77 -15.91 -0.61
N TRP A 672 11.68 -16.23 -1.53
CA TRP A 672 12.06 -17.58 -1.87
C TRP A 672 13.58 -17.74 -1.91
N LYS A 673 14.09 -18.95 -1.72
CA LYS A 673 15.51 -19.30 -1.82
C LYS A 673 15.69 -20.62 -2.54
N LEU A 674 16.50 -20.63 -3.60
CA LEU A 674 16.94 -21.86 -4.25
C LEU A 674 18.15 -22.40 -3.47
N THR A 675 18.04 -23.64 -3.00
CA THR A 675 19.15 -24.36 -2.34
C THR A 675 19.50 -25.56 -3.22
N PRO A 676 20.79 -25.77 -3.58
CA PRO A 676 21.18 -26.89 -4.43
C PRO A 676 20.75 -28.26 -3.86
N ALA A 677 20.13 -29.07 -4.71
CA ALA A 677 19.69 -30.44 -4.45
C ALA A 677 20.32 -31.45 -5.43
N GLY A 678 20.89 -30.97 -6.54
CA GLY A 678 21.56 -31.78 -7.55
C GLY A 678 22.38 -30.92 -8.51
N ALA A 679 22.87 -31.51 -9.60
CA ALA A 679 23.67 -30.79 -10.60
C ALA A 679 22.79 -29.88 -11.48
N GLY A 680 22.54 -28.66 -11.02
CA GLY A 680 21.56 -27.73 -11.63
C GLY A 680 20.12 -27.95 -11.16
N GLU A 681 19.93 -28.75 -10.10
CA GLU A 681 18.64 -28.99 -9.45
C GLU A 681 18.60 -28.33 -8.08
N TYR A 682 17.41 -27.86 -7.68
CA TYR A 682 17.22 -27.03 -6.49
C TYR A 682 15.92 -27.36 -5.74
N LEU A 683 15.95 -27.19 -4.42
CA LEU A 683 14.73 -27.01 -3.62
C LEU A 683 14.41 -25.52 -3.50
N LEU A 684 13.13 -25.16 -3.63
CA LEU A 684 12.64 -23.77 -3.52
C LEU A 684 12.00 -23.52 -2.15
N PHE A 685 12.75 -22.94 -1.22
CA PHE A 685 12.34 -22.67 0.16
C PHE A 685 11.57 -21.35 0.30
N SER A 686 10.54 -21.31 1.16
CA SER A 686 9.81 -20.11 1.62
C SER A 686 10.51 -19.44 2.81
N ARG A 687 10.65 -18.11 2.78
CA ARG A 687 11.20 -17.33 3.93
C ARG A 687 10.24 -17.27 5.11
N ALA A 688 8.92 -17.26 4.85
CA ALA A 688 7.90 -17.19 5.90
C ALA A 688 7.85 -18.46 6.78
N THR A 689 8.09 -19.64 6.19
CA THR A 689 7.80 -20.93 6.84
C THR A 689 8.96 -21.92 6.88
N GLY A 690 10.02 -21.72 6.08
CA GLY A 690 11.13 -22.68 5.94
C GLY A 690 10.76 -23.96 5.18
N LYS A 691 9.57 -24.00 4.56
CA LYS A 691 9.03 -25.13 3.79
C LYS A 691 9.29 -24.96 2.29
N CYS A 692 9.14 -26.03 1.52
CA CYS A 692 9.45 -26.06 0.10
C CYS A 692 8.19 -25.91 -0.75
N VAL A 693 8.31 -25.23 -1.89
CA VAL A 693 7.29 -25.19 -2.94
C VAL A 693 7.31 -26.50 -3.72
N VAL A 694 6.17 -27.18 -3.79
CA VAL A 694 5.98 -28.49 -4.40
C VAL A 694 4.71 -28.52 -5.25
N PRO A 695 4.57 -29.42 -6.24
CA PRO A 695 3.27 -29.78 -6.79
C PRO A 695 2.39 -30.39 -5.69
N LEU A 696 1.09 -30.04 -5.69
CA LEU A 696 0.10 -30.56 -4.75
C LEU A 696 0.16 -32.10 -4.65
N GLY A 697 0.44 -32.61 -3.45
CA GLY A 697 0.54 -34.06 -3.21
C GLY A 697 1.76 -34.72 -3.87
N ASN A 698 2.82 -33.96 -4.15
CA ASN A 698 4.11 -34.42 -4.66
C ASN A 698 4.00 -35.19 -6.01
N ASN A 699 3.01 -34.80 -6.82
CA ASN A 699 2.65 -35.45 -8.07
C ASN A 699 2.66 -34.44 -9.24
N PRO A 700 3.80 -34.27 -9.96
CA PRO A 700 3.91 -33.29 -11.03
C PRO A 700 3.09 -33.71 -12.27
N ALA A 701 2.14 -32.87 -12.66
CA ALA A 701 1.30 -33.03 -13.84
C ALA A 701 0.84 -31.66 -14.36
N PRO A 702 0.51 -31.49 -15.66
CA PRO A 702 -0.07 -30.24 -16.16
C PRO A 702 -1.36 -29.90 -15.40
N GLY A 703 -1.59 -28.63 -15.09
CA GLY A 703 -2.70 -28.15 -14.27
C GLY A 703 -2.58 -28.44 -12.76
N GLN A 704 -1.49 -29.02 -12.26
CA GLN A 704 -1.34 -29.32 -10.83
C GLN A 704 -0.97 -28.04 -10.05
N PRO A 705 -1.73 -27.64 -9.01
CA PRO A 705 -1.39 -26.48 -8.19
C PRO A 705 -0.05 -26.61 -7.47
N LEU A 706 0.62 -25.47 -7.28
CA LEU A 706 1.76 -25.35 -6.40
C LEU A 706 1.30 -25.03 -4.97
N VAL A 707 1.91 -25.71 -4.00
CA VAL A 707 1.65 -25.55 -2.58
C VAL A 707 2.96 -25.57 -1.80
N GLN A 708 2.96 -25.20 -0.53
CA GLN A 708 4.06 -25.57 0.37
C GLN A 708 3.89 -26.99 0.92
N ALA A 709 5.01 -27.68 1.13
CA ALA A 709 5.09 -28.89 1.93
C ALA A 709 6.44 -29.00 2.66
N THR A 710 6.56 -29.98 3.56
CA THR A 710 7.82 -30.31 4.22
C THR A 710 8.90 -30.72 3.20
N CYS A 711 10.00 -29.97 3.16
CA CYS A 711 11.14 -30.20 2.26
C CYS A 711 11.70 -31.62 2.40
N THR A 712 11.79 -32.36 1.30
CA THR A 712 12.33 -33.73 1.27
C THR A 712 13.37 -33.84 0.14
N PRO A 713 14.69 -33.72 0.43
CA PRO A 713 15.74 -33.65 -0.60
C PRO A 713 15.97 -34.93 -1.43
N ASP A 714 15.38 -36.07 -1.03
CA ASP A 714 15.39 -37.31 -1.81
C ASP A 714 14.16 -37.44 -2.74
N ASP A 715 13.21 -36.51 -2.64
CA ASP A 715 11.96 -36.50 -3.41
C ASP A 715 12.07 -35.56 -4.62
N THR A 716 12.42 -36.16 -5.77
CA THR A 716 12.59 -35.46 -7.05
C THR A 716 11.35 -34.73 -7.55
N SER A 717 10.16 -34.97 -6.99
CA SER A 717 8.97 -34.15 -7.31
C SER A 717 9.08 -32.71 -6.79
N GLN A 718 9.97 -32.47 -5.82
CA GLN A 718 10.24 -31.16 -5.22
C GLN A 718 11.41 -30.43 -5.91
N HIS A 719 12.06 -31.07 -6.89
CA HIS A 719 13.26 -30.57 -7.53
C HIS A 719 12.93 -29.65 -8.71
N TRP A 720 13.51 -28.47 -8.67
CA TRP A 720 13.36 -27.41 -9.67
C TRP A 720 14.66 -27.17 -10.43
N SER A 721 14.53 -26.77 -11.68
CA SER A 721 15.61 -26.28 -12.54
C SER A 721 15.24 -24.89 -13.07
N VAL A 722 16.24 -24.04 -13.29
CA VAL A 722 16.05 -22.65 -13.75
C VAL A 722 16.33 -22.57 -15.25
N VAL A 723 15.27 -22.47 -16.05
CA VAL A 723 15.35 -22.51 -17.52
C VAL A 723 15.21 -21.09 -18.09
N PRO A 724 16.17 -20.55 -18.86
CA PRO A 724 16.05 -19.23 -19.49
C PRO A 724 14.87 -19.13 -20.47
N THR A 725 14.20 -17.97 -20.52
CA THR A 725 13.15 -17.64 -21.50
C THR A 725 13.42 -16.27 -22.15
N GLU A 726 12.69 -15.91 -23.21
CA GLU A 726 12.73 -14.57 -23.81
C GLU A 726 12.31 -13.44 -22.84
N HIS A 727 11.69 -13.79 -21.71
CA HIS A 727 11.11 -12.86 -20.74
C HIS A 727 11.75 -12.95 -19.34
N GLY A 728 12.79 -13.78 -19.17
CA GLY A 728 13.48 -13.99 -17.91
C GLY A 728 13.91 -15.45 -17.74
N PHE A 729 13.26 -16.17 -16.81
CA PHE A 729 13.39 -17.61 -16.64
C PHE A 729 12.06 -18.26 -16.24
N SER A 730 11.94 -19.56 -16.45
CA SER A 730 10.90 -20.41 -15.85
C SER A 730 11.51 -21.32 -14.80
N LEU A 731 10.75 -21.60 -13.75
CA LEU A 731 11.01 -22.71 -12.84
C LEU A 731 10.39 -23.96 -13.43
N SER A 732 11.21 -24.92 -13.85
CA SER A 732 10.78 -26.21 -14.41
C SER A 732 10.99 -27.32 -13.40
N THR A 733 10.01 -28.22 -13.23
CA THR A 733 10.24 -29.49 -12.54
C THR A 733 11.30 -30.32 -13.28
N THR A 734 12.15 -31.03 -12.55
CA THR A 734 13.10 -31.98 -13.16
C THR A 734 12.37 -33.23 -13.66
N VAL A 735 11.33 -33.65 -12.93
CA VAL A 735 10.37 -34.67 -13.38
C VAL A 735 9.36 -34.06 -14.35
N GLY A 736 9.43 -34.45 -15.62
CA GLY A 736 8.43 -34.11 -16.65
C GLY A 736 8.62 -32.78 -17.38
N GLY A 737 9.50 -31.87 -16.91
CA GLY A 737 9.80 -30.62 -17.60
C GLY A 737 8.66 -29.58 -17.59
N LEU A 738 7.82 -29.60 -16.55
CA LEU A 738 6.65 -28.73 -16.43
C LEU A 738 7.02 -27.42 -15.73
N VAL A 739 6.52 -26.30 -16.24
CA VAL A 739 6.88 -24.96 -15.73
C VAL A 739 5.82 -24.38 -14.80
N ALA A 740 6.27 -23.61 -13.81
CA ALA A 740 5.41 -22.84 -12.93
C ALA A 740 4.82 -21.61 -13.65
N GLY A 741 3.50 -21.55 -13.79
CA GLY A 741 2.78 -20.41 -14.38
C GLY A 741 1.48 -20.08 -13.64
N ALA A 742 0.88 -18.93 -13.93
CA ALA A 742 -0.44 -18.57 -13.38
C ALA A 742 -1.54 -19.46 -14.01
N GLY A 743 -2.41 -20.06 -13.19
CA GLY A 743 -3.53 -20.92 -13.62
C GLY A 743 -4.87 -20.20 -13.77
N GLU A 744 -5.94 -20.97 -14.05
CA GLU A 744 -7.33 -20.48 -14.09
C GLU A 744 -8.07 -20.63 -12.76
N GLN A 745 -7.66 -21.56 -11.88
CA GLN A 745 -8.24 -21.68 -10.54
C GLN A 745 -7.81 -20.48 -9.67
N ARG A 746 -8.78 -19.93 -8.91
CA ARG A 746 -8.52 -18.95 -7.85
C ARG A 746 -8.58 -19.55 -6.46
N PHE A 747 -7.86 -18.93 -5.53
CA PHE A 747 -8.00 -19.15 -4.09
C PHE A 747 -8.24 -17.80 -3.42
N GLY A 748 -9.48 -17.53 -3.02
CA GLY A 748 -9.92 -16.15 -2.78
C GLY A 748 -10.00 -15.38 -4.11
N GLY A 749 -9.52 -14.14 -4.14
CA GLY A 749 -9.45 -13.34 -5.36
C GLY A 749 -8.27 -13.67 -6.29
N THR A 750 -7.17 -14.21 -5.75
CA THR A 750 -5.91 -14.41 -6.47
C THR A 750 -5.89 -15.73 -7.26
N ARG A 751 -5.17 -15.75 -8.39
CA ARG A 751 -4.93 -16.97 -9.18
C ARG A 751 -3.94 -17.89 -8.48
N LEU A 752 -4.17 -19.19 -8.55
CA LEU A 752 -3.16 -20.18 -8.18
C LEU A 752 -1.96 -20.12 -9.15
N LEU A 753 -0.79 -20.47 -8.65
CA LEU A 753 0.28 -20.96 -9.51
C LEU A 753 0.11 -22.46 -9.72
N VAL A 754 0.30 -22.90 -10.95
CA VAL A 754 0.12 -24.31 -11.36
C VAL A 754 1.29 -24.74 -12.27
N LEU A 755 1.54 -26.05 -12.33
CA LEU A 755 2.42 -26.63 -13.34
C LEU A 755 1.73 -26.64 -14.71
N GLN A 756 2.49 -26.32 -15.76
CA GLN A 756 1.99 -26.20 -17.12
C GLN A 756 3.00 -26.81 -18.10
N ASP A 757 2.52 -27.26 -19.26
CA ASP A 757 3.40 -27.53 -20.39
C ASP A 757 4.03 -26.20 -20.87
N PRO A 758 5.34 -26.15 -21.14
CA PRO A 758 6.02 -24.91 -21.51
C PRO A 758 5.61 -24.44 -22.91
N ASP A 759 4.94 -23.29 -23.00
CA ASP A 759 4.47 -22.68 -24.26
C ASP A 759 5.20 -21.36 -24.60
N GLY A 760 6.02 -20.84 -23.68
CA GLY A 760 6.77 -19.58 -23.83
C GLY A 760 6.00 -18.33 -23.41
N SER A 761 4.77 -18.47 -22.90
CA SER A 761 3.94 -17.36 -22.42
C SER A 761 4.58 -16.63 -21.24
N ARG A 762 4.30 -15.33 -21.13
CA ARG A 762 4.91 -14.48 -20.10
C ARG A 762 4.42 -14.79 -18.70
N HIS A 763 3.21 -15.32 -18.55
CA HIS A 763 2.72 -15.78 -17.25
C HIS A 763 3.42 -17.06 -16.73
N GLN A 764 4.20 -17.75 -17.57
CA GLN A 764 5.12 -18.84 -17.19
C GLN A 764 6.56 -18.35 -16.91
N SER A 765 6.85 -17.07 -17.15
CA SER A 765 8.18 -16.47 -17.03
C SER A 765 8.28 -15.54 -15.81
N TRP A 766 9.48 -15.47 -15.25
CA TRP A 766 9.77 -14.84 -13.98
C TRP A 766 11.09 -14.06 -14.03
N ALA A 767 11.21 -13.05 -13.17
CA ALA A 767 12.44 -12.35 -12.82
C ALA A 767 12.68 -12.47 -11.30
N ALA A 768 13.95 -12.52 -10.89
CA ALA A 768 14.32 -12.63 -9.47
C ALA A 768 14.77 -11.26 -8.94
N LEU A 769 13.93 -10.63 -8.13
CA LEU A 769 14.25 -9.36 -7.47
C LEU A 769 14.82 -9.63 -6.06
N PRO A 770 15.70 -8.78 -5.50
CA PRO A 770 16.21 -8.97 -4.12
C PRO A 770 15.09 -9.01 -3.06
N GLY A 771 15.27 -9.80 -1.98
CA GLY A 771 14.31 -9.99 -0.89
C GLY A 771 14.85 -9.80 0.54
#